data_AF-F9ZN25-F1
#
_entry.id   AF-F9ZN25-F1
#
_cell.length_a   1.000
_cell.length_b   1.000
_cell.length_c   1.000
_cell.angle_alpha   90.00
_cell.angle_beta   90.00
_cell.angle_gamma   90.00
#
_symmetry.space_group_name_H-M   'P 1'
#
loop_
_entity.id
_entity.type
_entity.pdbx_description
1 polymer ?
#
loop_
_entity_poly.entity_id
_entity_poly.type
_entity_poly.pdbx_seq_one_letter_code
_entity_poly.pdbx_strand_id
1 'polypeptide(L)'
;MGAARSFLGALVVALSLTGCAHVAVPKAPEQPAPMAFAEPQPTTSATTSARPLSQRLPTGQVVRPAGDAVVWGDKALENHVVDLALSPDGRQVAVLGRFDVTLLDASSHEILASYALATDVQGLGTYGGVVWSSDGSEFYVPVSQTDRKFKTPSDGAILGFRPERDAQGRWRLPLPRFVAVFPPERDRPALPTALTWAADGRHLMVALNGHAAIARVDPQTGRIQRLPLEQGRWPSSLTEKEGRIFVSEWAGLPPKDLRETGFGGWNDYALKLQESVLVDGKTDVAREGFVEVLDTQGHSLKRLSVGLLPIGLAHHPKRPFVYVADAGSDTVTVIDAKSLAVVERIPMGLPGTAYGVVPTTILPSADGEHILVALGRLNALAWVRLARGSGGDAAGSSRVEGYIPVGEYPTGLAWADSGRVLWVANLEGFGPYATIASGFDKAFRSDYPRLGEREGFSTDGNYNAHRQQNVLSVLPWPPSAAQLAQWTQEVTADRFLRAAQRNAEALRAAPRPGIPPRPIPERLGEPSVFRHVVYIIKENRTYDQVLGDLPQGQGDPRLTVFGRSITPNHHALAEEFALLDQYYLPAKSSAEGHPWATTAFLSDYVERNVRAWFRGYPHTILDALVPPKTGYLWDAALAKGLDVRIYGEATLPVMAQKNLTWLDLWQLREEHTLPAGLGVEGTIPSVLQHSNPRYPGEDYRFSDQLRADLFLEDLARFEAQGKMPNLLILALPNDHTAGMKPYFPQPQAMMADNDLALGRIVEALSRSRFWPETAIFVTEDDAQDGWDHLSPFRSLGYVISPYSRLGRVEHHFYSQLDLLRTMEQILGIAPMNLMDLAARPMAELFADRADLRPYRLRPATLPLDTMNPAAPLATQRAPYGDPLGRELYGKALKMAARIDDPDQDELMNRMIWYAVKGPAPYPGPVQGTVTKD
;
A
#
# COMPACT_ATOMS: atom_id res chain seq x y z
N MET A 1 -66.41 53.54 -7.44
CA MET A 1 -66.22 52.90 -6.11
C MET A 1 -64.85 52.23 -6.16
N GLY A 2 -63.81 52.89 -5.66
CA GLY A 2 -63.14 52.51 -4.40
C GLY A 2 -61.88 51.70 -4.74
N ALA A 3 -60.70 52.29 -4.94
CA ALA A 3 -59.79 52.88 -3.95
C ALA A 3 -59.25 51.87 -2.92
N ALA A 4 -57.91 51.69 -2.90
CA ALA A 4 -57.02 51.87 -1.73
C ALA A 4 -55.93 50.79 -1.53
N ARG A 5 -54.66 51.29 -1.55
CA ARG A 5 -53.45 50.92 -0.76
C ARG A 5 -52.43 49.90 -1.30
N SER A 6 -51.50 50.33 -2.17
CA SER A 6 -50.19 51.03 -1.90
C SER A 6 -49.60 50.97 -0.45
N PHE A 7 -48.30 51.04 -0.10
CA PHE A 7 -46.98 51.57 -0.60
C PHE A 7 -45.87 50.76 0.17
N LEU A 8 -44.67 50.38 -0.32
CA LEU A 8 -43.48 51.08 -0.91
C LEU A 8 -42.41 51.54 0.12
N GLY A 9 -41.13 51.39 -0.27
CA GLY A 9 -40.02 52.33 0.03
C GLY A 9 -38.93 51.80 0.97
N ALA A 10 -37.65 52.13 0.82
CA ALA A 10 -36.95 52.95 -0.18
C ALA A 10 -35.42 52.79 -0.02
N LEU A 11 -34.72 53.01 -1.12
CA LEU A 11 -33.28 53.22 -1.25
C LEU A 11 -32.90 54.61 -0.73
N VAL A 12 -31.77 54.75 -0.03
CA VAL A 12 -31.08 56.05 0.16
C VAL A 12 -29.57 55.87 -0.03
N VAL A 13 -29.02 56.69 -0.93
CA VAL A 13 -27.60 56.97 -1.14
C VAL A 13 -27.27 58.29 -0.44
N ALA A 14 -26.10 58.37 0.22
CA ALA A 14 -25.44 59.63 0.53
C ALA A 14 -23.92 59.48 0.43
N LEU A 15 -23.28 60.43 -0.26
CA LEU A 15 -21.85 60.57 -0.53
C LEU A 15 -21.21 61.56 0.47
N SER A 16 -19.96 61.30 0.89
CA SER A 16 -18.99 62.36 1.23
C SER A 16 -17.51 61.88 1.22
N LEU A 17 -16.81 62.32 0.17
CA LEU A 17 -15.43 62.82 0.00
C LEU A 17 -14.22 62.41 0.91
N THR A 18 -13.18 61.97 0.20
CA THR A 18 -11.71 62.19 0.34
C THR A 18 -10.97 61.71 1.59
N GLY A 19 -10.11 60.71 1.39
CA GLY A 19 -8.93 60.42 2.21
C GLY A 19 -7.96 59.50 1.46
N CYS A 20 -6.82 60.04 1.03
CA CYS A 20 -5.70 59.25 0.49
C CYS A 20 -5.26 58.21 1.52
N ALA A 21 -5.30 56.92 1.19
CA ALA A 21 -4.68 55.87 1.99
C ALA A 21 -3.73 55.06 1.10
N HIS A 22 -2.49 54.93 1.57
CA HIS A 22 -1.38 54.29 0.89
C HIS A 22 -1.68 52.84 0.49
N VAL A 23 -1.20 52.48 -0.70
CA VAL A 23 -1.03 51.09 -1.13
C VAL A 23 -0.10 50.41 -0.12
N ALA A 24 -0.64 49.51 0.71
CA ALA A 24 0.16 48.65 1.55
C ALA A 24 0.86 47.62 0.65
N VAL A 25 2.17 47.77 0.52
CA VAL A 25 3.05 46.72 0.00
C VAL A 25 2.86 45.47 0.88
N PRO A 26 2.63 44.27 0.33
CA PRO A 26 2.54 43.06 1.13
C PRO A 26 3.85 42.86 1.90
N LYS A 27 3.76 42.76 3.22
CA LYS A 27 4.88 42.43 4.09
C LYS A 27 5.39 41.03 3.69
N ALA A 28 6.70 40.87 3.49
CA ALA A 28 7.29 39.54 3.30
C ALA A 28 6.87 38.61 4.45
N PRO A 29 6.59 37.32 4.19
CA PRO A 29 6.22 36.39 5.25
C PRO A 29 7.36 36.33 6.27
N GLU A 30 7.04 36.59 7.54
CA GLU A 30 7.96 36.38 8.65
C GLU A 30 8.31 34.89 8.71
N GLN A 31 9.61 34.57 8.64
CA GLN A 31 10.10 33.22 8.90
C GLN A 31 9.60 32.77 10.28
N PRO A 32 9.01 31.57 10.42
CA PRO A 32 8.64 31.05 11.73
C PRO A 32 9.89 31.03 12.63
N ALA A 33 9.72 31.45 13.88
CA ALA A 33 10.81 31.48 14.86
C ALA A 33 11.42 30.07 14.99
N PRO A 34 12.76 29.93 15.04
CA PRO A 34 13.39 28.63 15.21
C PRO A 34 12.99 28.08 16.58
N MET A 35 12.14 27.05 16.59
CA MET A 35 12.01 26.20 17.77
C MET A 35 13.37 25.53 18.00
N ALA A 36 13.79 25.45 19.27
CA ALA A 36 15.02 24.78 19.63
C ALA A 36 14.92 23.30 19.22
N PHE A 37 15.55 22.95 18.11
CA PHE A 37 15.65 21.58 17.63
C PHE A 37 16.47 20.76 18.63
N ALA A 38 16.01 19.54 18.92
CA ALA A 38 16.86 18.55 19.56
C ALA A 38 18.13 18.36 18.71
N GLU A 39 19.30 18.26 19.35
CA GLU A 39 20.55 18.03 18.62
C GLU A 39 20.45 16.71 17.82
N PRO A 40 20.92 16.70 16.56
CA PRO A 40 20.88 15.50 15.73
C PRO A 40 21.68 14.38 16.40
N GLN A 41 21.00 13.25 16.66
CA GLN A 41 21.65 12.05 17.15
C GLN A 41 22.39 11.39 15.97
N PRO A 42 23.71 11.14 16.06
CA PRO A 42 24.41 10.35 15.06
C PRO A 42 23.94 8.89 15.17
N THR A 43 23.06 8.44 14.28
CA THR A 43 22.73 7.02 14.15
C THR A 43 23.85 6.28 13.42
N THR A 44 24.23 5.13 13.97
CA THR A 44 25.48 4.42 13.74
C THR A 44 25.39 3.30 12.70
N SER A 45 26.55 3.06 12.07
CA SER A 45 26.99 1.90 11.27
C SER A 45 26.12 1.50 10.07
N ALA A 46 26.52 1.98 8.87
CA ALA A 46 26.22 1.28 7.63
C ALA A 46 26.84 -0.12 7.69
N THR A 47 26.10 -1.14 7.25
CA THR A 47 26.71 -2.42 6.93
C THR A 47 26.70 -2.55 5.42
N THR A 48 27.87 -2.49 4.80
CA THR A 48 28.04 -2.90 3.41
C THR A 48 28.11 -4.43 3.40
N SER A 49 27.05 -5.09 2.93
CA SER A 49 27.12 -6.52 2.70
C SER A 49 27.78 -6.77 1.35
N ALA A 50 29.00 -7.30 1.35
CA ALA A 50 29.72 -7.71 0.13
C ALA A 50 29.12 -8.96 -0.55
N ARG A 51 27.97 -9.44 -0.06
CA ARG A 51 27.18 -10.52 -0.67
C ARG A 51 25.71 -10.11 -0.75
N PRO A 52 25.03 -10.45 -1.84
CA PRO A 52 23.61 -10.13 -1.97
C PRO A 52 22.81 -10.96 -0.96
N LEU A 53 22.16 -10.27 -0.02
CA LEU A 53 21.12 -10.83 0.82
C LEU A 53 20.05 -11.40 -0.11
N SER A 54 19.74 -12.70 0.04
CA SER A 54 18.62 -13.33 -0.65
C SER A 54 17.46 -13.44 0.31
N GLN A 55 16.33 -12.83 -0.05
CA GLN A 55 15.13 -12.80 0.78
C GLN A 55 13.92 -13.28 -0.03
N ARG A 56 13.13 -14.16 0.56
CA ARG A 56 11.83 -14.55 0.02
C ARG A 56 10.78 -13.54 0.50
N LEU A 57 10.03 -12.99 -0.44
CA LEU A 57 8.94 -12.07 -0.19
C LEU A 57 7.64 -12.82 0.13
N PRO A 58 6.67 -12.22 0.82
CA PRO A 58 5.35 -12.81 1.06
C PRO A 58 4.58 -13.10 -0.24
N THR A 59 4.91 -12.40 -1.34
CA THR A 59 4.40 -12.68 -2.69
C THR A 59 4.95 -13.98 -3.30
N GLY A 60 5.94 -14.60 -2.66
CA GLY A 60 6.64 -15.79 -3.15
C GLY A 60 7.81 -15.52 -4.09
N GLN A 61 8.03 -14.26 -4.48
CA GLN A 61 9.22 -13.81 -5.21
C GLN A 61 10.48 -13.95 -4.34
N VAL A 62 11.64 -14.08 -4.99
CA VAL A 62 12.93 -14.04 -4.32
C VAL A 62 13.71 -12.83 -4.80
N VAL A 63 14.07 -11.95 -3.88
CA VAL A 63 14.93 -10.80 -4.13
C VAL A 63 16.36 -11.24 -3.90
N ARG A 64 17.21 -11.02 -4.91
CA ARG A 64 18.66 -11.27 -4.87
C ARG A 64 19.34 -10.23 -5.76
N PRO A 65 19.62 -9.03 -5.23
CA PRO A 65 20.20 -7.95 -6.01
C PRO A 65 21.51 -8.38 -6.66
N ALA A 66 21.78 -7.90 -7.87
CA ALA A 66 23.13 -7.93 -8.38
C ALA A 66 23.98 -6.85 -7.66
N GLY A 67 25.28 -7.09 -7.56
CA GLY A 67 26.21 -6.14 -6.93
C GLY A 67 26.13 -6.11 -5.39
N ASP A 68 26.56 -4.99 -4.82
CA ASP A 68 26.58 -4.76 -3.38
C ASP A 68 25.28 -4.13 -2.89
N ALA A 69 25.00 -4.27 -1.59
CA ALA A 69 23.91 -3.57 -0.92
C ALA A 69 24.42 -2.71 0.24
N VAL A 70 23.86 -1.51 0.37
CA VAL A 70 24.09 -0.61 1.51
C VAL A 70 22.82 -0.56 2.34
N VAL A 71 22.91 -0.92 3.63
CA VAL A 71 21.77 -1.01 4.55
C VAL A 71 21.98 -0.16 5.80
N TRP A 72 20.98 0.67 6.15
CA TRP A 72 20.98 1.54 7.34
C TRP A 72 19.56 1.93 7.78
N GLY A 73 19.44 2.85 8.73
CA GLY A 73 18.17 3.40 9.22
C GLY A 73 17.77 2.87 10.59
N ASP A 74 16.80 3.53 11.23
CA ASP A 74 16.29 3.12 12.53
C ASP A 74 15.43 1.87 12.41
N LYS A 75 15.88 0.75 12.98
CA LYS A 75 15.18 -0.54 12.93
C LYS A 75 13.81 -0.53 13.62
N ALA A 76 13.48 0.50 14.38
CA ALA A 76 12.15 0.69 14.97
C ALA A 76 11.13 1.28 13.99
N LEU A 77 11.56 1.77 12.83
CA LEU A 77 10.72 2.40 11.81
C LEU A 77 10.57 1.52 10.57
N GLU A 78 9.51 1.79 9.79
CA GLU A 78 9.32 1.26 8.45
C GLU A 78 10.06 2.18 7.47
N ASN A 79 11.39 2.08 7.39
CA ASN A 79 12.19 2.97 6.51
C ASN A 79 12.01 2.59 5.03
N HIS A 80 12.12 3.59 4.16
CA HIS A 80 12.08 3.41 2.71
C HIS A 80 13.06 4.36 2.04
N VAL A 81 13.80 3.87 1.06
CA VAL A 81 14.60 4.73 0.18
C VAL A 81 13.74 5.17 -0.99
N VAL A 82 13.47 6.46 -1.04
CA VAL A 82 12.50 7.04 -1.97
C VAL A 82 13.16 7.37 -3.31
N ASP A 83 14.28 8.11 -3.27
CA ASP A 83 15.04 8.54 -4.44
C ASP A 83 16.49 8.92 -4.09
N LEU A 84 17.36 9.08 -5.08
CA LEU A 84 18.76 9.45 -4.89
C LEU A 84 19.32 10.26 -6.07
N ALA A 85 20.37 11.05 -5.82
CA ALA A 85 21.13 11.72 -6.89
C ALA A 85 22.60 11.89 -6.54
N LEU A 86 23.44 11.89 -7.57
CA LEU A 86 24.87 12.13 -7.44
C LEU A 86 25.25 13.59 -7.50
N SER A 87 26.29 13.94 -6.73
CA SER A 87 26.93 15.25 -6.82
C SER A 87 27.54 15.46 -8.22
N PRO A 88 27.67 16.70 -8.70
CA PRO A 88 28.22 16.99 -10.03
C PRO A 88 29.66 16.49 -10.25
N ASP A 89 30.45 16.39 -9.18
CA ASP A 89 31.81 15.82 -9.22
C ASP A 89 31.84 14.28 -9.15
N GLY A 90 30.68 13.64 -8.98
CA GLY A 90 30.50 12.20 -8.93
C GLY A 90 31.03 11.53 -7.65
N ARG A 91 31.38 12.31 -6.61
CA ARG A 91 31.99 11.78 -5.39
C ARG A 91 31.00 11.43 -4.29
N GLN A 92 29.81 12.01 -4.32
CA GLN A 92 28.82 11.86 -3.26
C GLN A 92 27.47 11.44 -3.82
N VAL A 93 26.74 10.68 -3.02
CA VAL A 93 25.35 10.29 -3.29
C VAL A 93 24.48 10.90 -2.20
N ALA A 94 23.55 11.76 -2.57
CA ALA A 94 22.48 12.22 -1.68
C ALA A 94 21.27 11.30 -1.85
N VAL A 95 20.68 10.90 -0.74
CA VAL A 95 19.58 9.95 -0.68
C VAL A 95 18.46 10.55 0.14
N LEU A 96 17.25 10.53 -0.43
CA LEU A 96 16.02 10.83 0.28
C LEU A 96 15.43 9.51 0.77
N GLY A 97 15.44 9.30 2.08
CA GLY A 97 14.63 8.30 2.74
C GLY A 97 13.29 8.87 3.19
N ARG A 98 12.40 8.01 3.67
CA ARG A 98 11.11 8.44 4.23
C ARG A 98 11.30 9.26 5.51
N PHE A 99 12.14 8.77 6.41
CA PHE A 99 12.38 9.37 7.73
C PHE A 99 13.76 10.00 7.88
N ASP A 100 14.60 9.94 6.85
CA ASP A 100 15.96 10.45 6.88
C ASP A 100 16.44 10.99 5.53
N VAL A 101 17.51 11.79 5.59
CA VAL A 101 18.29 12.21 4.43
C VAL A 101 19.73 11.78 4.68
N THR A 102 20.32 11.06 3.72
CA THR A 102 21.64 10.43 3.90
C THR A 102 22.59 10.85 2.80
N LEU A 103 23.83 11.12 3.18
CA LEU A 103 24.95 11.39 2.28
C LEU A 103 25.93 10.21 2.34
N LEU A 104 26.28 9.67 1.18
CA LEU A 104 27.25 8.57 1.04
C LEU A 104 28.43 8.97 0.17
N ASP A 105 29.55 8.31 0.37
CA ASP A 105 30.68 8.35 -0.55
C ASP A 105 30.40 7.41 -1.72
N ALA A 106 30.49 7.93 -2.94
CA ALA A 106 30.15 7.18 -4.14
C ALA A 106 31.14 6.04 -4.44
N SER A 107 32.34 6.07 -3.86
CA SER A 107 33.42 5.12 -4.13
C SER A 107 33.60 4.06 -3.04
N SER A 108 33.54 4.45 -1.77
CA SER A 108 33.64 3.50 -0.64
C SER A 108 32.29 2.94 -0.21
N HIS A 109 31.20 3.54 -0.68
CA HIS A 109 29.81 3.24 -0.28
C HIS A 109 29.54 3.49 1.22
N GLU A 110 30.44 4.20 1.89
CA GLU A 110 30.30 4.54 3.31
C GLU A 110 29.29 5.67 3.48
N ILE A 111 28.47 5.58 4.55
CA ILE A 111 27.63 6.68 4.99
C ILE A 111 28.54 7.75 5.59
N LEU A 112 28.54 8.91 4.95
CA LEU A 112 29.30 10.08 5.38
C LEU A 112 28.55 10.84 6.49
N ALA A 113 27.24 11.00 6.33
CA ALA A 113 26.37 11.66 7.30
C ALA A 113 24.90 11.25 7.05
N SER A 114 24.09 11.27 8.11
CA SER A 114 22.63 11.13 8.02
C SER A 114 21.95 12.20 8.86
N TYR A 115 20.75 12.60 8.43
CA TYR A 115 19.89 13.55 9.13
C TYR A 115 18.49 12.94 9.26
N ALA A 116 18.06 12.67 10.49
CA ALA A 116 16.70 12.21 10.75
C ALA A 116 15.73 13.40 10.60
N LEU A 117 14.63 13.17 9.87
CA LEU A 117 13.56 14.15 9.69
C LEU A 117 12.63 14.10 10.91
N ALA A 118 12.43 15.23 11.60
CA ALA A 118 11.31 15.32 12.52
C ALA A 118 10.05 15.54 11.67
N THR A 119 9.26 14.49 11.52
CA THR A 119 8.17 14.43 10.53
C THR A 119 7.09 15.49 10.77
N ASP A 120 6.93 15.98 12.00
CA ASP A 120 5.98 17.04 12.36
C ASP A 120 6.51 18.46 12.09
N VAL A 121 7.79 18.63 11.79
CA VAL A 121 8.43 19.93 11.54
C VAL A 121 9.03 20.04 10.15
N GLN A 122 9.78 19.04 9.70
CA GLN A 122 10.36 18.99 8.36
C GLN A 122 9.42 18.29 7.38
N GLY A 123 8.70 17.26 7.83
CA GLY A 123 7.94 16.38 6.95
C GLY A 123 8.71 15.11 6.62
N LEU A 124 8.13 14.27 5.77
CA LEU A 124 8.67 12.98 5.38
C LEU A 124 8.86 12.88 3.86
N GLY A 125 9.76 12.01 3.43
CA GLY A 125 10.00 11.69 2.02
C GLY A 125 8.96 10.71 1.49
N THR A 126 8.40 10.98 0.29
CA THR A 126 7.28 10.19 -0.25
C THR A 126 7.47 9.74 -1.68
N TYR A 127 7.65 10.67 -2.62
CA TYR A 127 7.72 10.37 -4.06
C TYR A 127 9.13 10.34 -4.63
N GLY A 128 9.69 11.49 -5.00
CA GLY A 128 11.04 11.56 -5.56
C GLY A 128 11.48 12.99 -5.82
N GLY A 129 12.71 13.17 -6.28
CA GLY A 129 13.27 14.48 -6.64
C GLY A 129 14.46 14.91 -5.80
N VAL A 130 15.56 14.16 -5.84
CA VAL A 130 16.85 14.66 -5.31
C VAL A 130 17.61 15.39 -6.40
N VAL A 131 18.01 16.65 -6.18
CA VAL A 131 18.86 17.38 -7.15
C VAL A 131 19.98 18.15 -6.45
N TRP A 132 21.16 18.19 -7.08
CA TRP A 132 22.30 18.96 -6.60
C TRP A 132 22.38 20.33 -7.27
N SER A 133 22.91 21.32 -6.55
CA SER A 133 23.40 22.54 -7.16
C SER A 133 24.51 22.24 -8.16
N SER A 134 24.61 23.04 -9.22
CA SER A 134 25.62 22.83 -10.27
C SER A 134 27.07 22.82 -9.76
N ASP A 135 27.34 23.49 -8.64
CA ASP A 135 28.65 23.52 -7.98
C ASP A 135 28.87 22.40 -6.94
N GLY A 136 27.85 21.57 -6.68
CA GLY A 136 27.90 20.49 -5.70
C GLY A 136 27.93 20.93 -4.23
N SER A 137 27.70 22.22 -3.93
CA SER A 137 27.76 22.74 -2.56
C SER A 137 26.49 22.50 -1.73
N GLU A 138 25.35 22.28 -2.38
CA GLU A 138 24.04 22.08 -1.74
C GLU A 138 23.22 21.07 -2.56
N PHE A 139 22.39 20.26 -1.90
CA PHE A 139 21.39 19.45 -2.57
C PHE A 139 20.01 19.69 -1.98
N TYR A 140 19.00 19.43 -2.79
CA TYR A 140 17.61 19.76 -2.51
C TYR A 140 16.74 18.50 -2.56
N VAL A 141 15.84 18.38 -1.59
CA VAL A 141 14.88 17.28 -1.50
C VAL A 141 13.47 17.80 -1.21
N PRO A 142 12.43 17.22 -1.83
CA PRO A 142 11.06 17.48 -1.47
C PRO A 142 10.66 16.64 -0.26
N VAL A 143 9.89 17.26 0.62
CA VAL A 143 9.28 16.62 1.79
C VAL A 143 7.85 17.12 1.91
N SER A 144 7.01 16.30 2.52
CA SER A 144 5.63 16.67 2.77
C SER A 144 5.30 16.47 4.23
N GLN A 145 4.64 17.46 4.82
CA GLN A 145 4.18 17.42 6.20
C GLN A 145 2.69 17.10 6.25
N THR A 146 2.35 16.47 7.36
CA THR A 146 0.98 16.30 7.83
C THR A 146 0.88 16.93 9.22
N ASP A 147 -0.34 17.05 9.75
CA ASP A 147 -0.50 17.33 11.17
C ASP A 147 0.20 16.28 12.05
N ARG A 148 0.29 16.55 13.35
CA ARG A 148 0.88 15.66 14.37
C ARG A 148 0.28 14.23 14.41
N LYS A 149 -0.80 13.99 13.67
CA LYS A 149 -1.52 12.72 13.62
C LYS A 149 -1.57 12.13 12.21
N PHE A 150 -0.81 12.69 11.27
CA PHE A 150 -0.80 12.29 9.86
C PHE A 150 -2.17 12.32 9.15
N LYS A 151 -3.12 13.14 9.61
CA LYS A 151 -4.54 13.15 9.15
C LYS A 151 -4.89 14.29 8.23
N THR A 152 -4.29 15.46 8.45
CA THR A 152 -4.55 16.62 7.60
C THR A 152 -3.26 17.11 6.98
N PRO A 153 -3.28 17.48 5.70
CA PRO A 153 -2.12 18.09 5.10
C PRO A 153 -1.81 19.43 5.75
N SER A 154 -0.53 19.64 6.06
CA SER A 154 0.01 20.94 6.42
C SER A 154 0.80 21.43 5.20
N ASP A 155 2.13 21.51 5.29
CA ASP A 155 2.94 22.17 4.31
C ASP A 155 3.79 21.16 3.50
N GLY A 156 3.83 21.34 2.19
CA GLY A 156 4.88 20.74 1.37
C GLY A 156 6.12 21.64 1.42
N ALA A 157 7.32 21.08 1.41
CA ALA A 157 8.54 21.90 1.42
C ALA A 157 9.65 21.34 0.53
N ILE A 158 10.55 22.23 0.11
CA ILE A 158 11.86 21.86 -0.42
C ILE A 158 12.90 22.19 0.64
N LEU A 159 13.62 21.18 1.10
CA LEU A 159 14.73 21.33 2.02
C LEU A 159 16.05 21.39 1.25
N GLY A 160 16.94 22.29 1.66
CA GLY A 160 18.29 22.43 1.14
C GLY A 160 19.31 22.02 2.19
N PHE A 161 20.18 21.08 1.82
CA PHE A 161 21.23 20.54 2.67
C PHE A 161 22.60 20.93 2.13
N ARG A 162 23.44 21.51 2.98
CA ARG A 162 24.85 21.83 2.68
C ARG A 162 25.77 20.90 3.46
N PRO A 163 26.30 19.84 2.85
CA PRO A 163 27.30 19.01 3.49
C PRO A 163 28.49 19.85 3.95
N GLU A 164 28.90 19.67 5.21
CA GLU A 164 30.09 20.32 5.75
C GLU A 164 30.95 19.32 6.52
N ARG A 165 32.19 19.71 6.80
CA ARG A 165 33.08 18.94 7.66
C ARG A 165 33.19 19.61 9.03
N ASP A 166 33.09 18.82 10.09
CA ASP A 166 33.33 19.28 11.45
C ASP A 166 34.81 19.63 11.69
N ALA A 167 35.14 20.09 12.90
CA ALA A 167 36.52 20.46 13.27
C ALA A 167 37.50 19.27 13.21
N GLN A 168 36.99 18.03 13.19
CA GLN A 168 37.75 16.80 13.06
C GLN A 168 37.78 16.28 11.62
N GLY A 169 37.21 17.02 10.67
CA GLY A 169 37.17 16.66 9.25
C GLY A 169 36.10 15.64 8.89
N ARG A 170 35.19 15.26 9.80
CA ARG A 170 34.09 14.31 9.52
C ARG A 170 32.93 15.03 8.87
N TRP A 171 32.26 14.37 7.93
CA TRP A 171 31.07 14.94 7.31
C TRP A 171 29.92 15.06 8.31
N ARG A 172 29.12 16.10 8.15
CA ARG A 172 27.84 16.28 8.82
C ARG A 172 26.84 16.96 7.91
N LEU A 173 25.56 16.68 8.14
CA LEU A 173 24.44 17.43 7.58
C LEU A 173 23.90 18.35 8.66
N PRO A 174 24.15 19.68 8.59
CA PRO A 174 23.57 20.63 9.53
C PRO A 174 22.06 20.77 9.33
N LEU A 175 21.41 21.58 10.17
CA LEU A 175 19.99 21.90 10.02
C LEU A 175 19.69 22.34 8.58
N PRO A 176 18.68 21.74 7.91
CA PRO A 176 18.34 22.10 6.55
C PRO A 176 17.76 23.50 6.49
N ARG A 177 17.97 24.14 5.35
CA ARG A 177 17.27 25.38 5.01
C ARG A 177 15.94 25.03 4.34
N PHE A 178 14.86 25.64 4.81
CA PHE A 178 13.59 25.64 4.07
C PHE A 178 13.75 26.57 2.85
N VAL A 179 13.95 25.96 1.68
CA VAL A 179 14.16 26.69 0.42
C VAL A 179 12.85 27.23 -0.10
N ALA A 180 11.80 26.41 -0.03
CA ALA A 180 10.43 26.78 -0.35
C ALA A 180 9.48 26.03 0.58
N VAL A 181 8.40 26.71 0.96
CA VAL A 181 7.28 26.14 1.70
C VAL A 181 6.02 26.40 0.89
N PHE A 182 5.24 25.37 0.69
CA PHE A 182 4.00 25.35 -0.08
C PHE A 182 2.86 25.01 0.88
N PRO A 183 2.23 26.03 1.48
CA PRO A 183 1.13 25.81 2.41
C PRO A 183 -0.09 25.23 1.69
N PRO A 184 -1.00 24.58 2.41
CA PRO A 184 -2.19 24.00 1.82
C PRO A 184 -3.14 25.11 1.37
N GLU A 185 -3.84 24.89 0.26
CA GLU A 185 -4.84 25.82 -0.27
C GLU A 185 -6.20 25.15 -0.41
N ARG A 186 -7.24 25.77 0.17
CA ARG A 186 -8.60 25.22 0.19
C ARG A 186 -8.63 23.77 0.66
N ASP A 187 -7.91 23.53 1.76
CA ASP A 187 -7.75 22.21 2.40
C ASP A 187 -7.03 21.16 1.54
N ARG A 188 -6.41 21.55 0.42
CA ARG A 188 -5.58 20.66 -0.41
C ARG A 188 -4.09 20.87 -0.12
N PRO A 189 -3.29 19.80 0.03
CA PRO A 189 -1.84 19.92 0.11
C PRO A 189 -1.24 20.32 -1.22
N ALA A 190 -0.12 21.03 -1.18
CA ALA A 190 0.67 21.26 -2.38
C ALA A 190 1.38 20.01 -2.88
N LEU A 191 1.87 19.18 -1.95
CA LEU A 191 2.78 18.04 -2.17
C LEU A 191 3.80 18.23 -3.29
N PRO A 192 5.04 18.58 -2.97
CA PRO A 192 6.13 18.44 -3.93
C PRO A 192 6.41 16.95 -4.19
N THR A 193 6.16 16.48 -5.41
CA THR A 193 6.30 15.06 -5.79
C THR A 193 7.52 14.78 -6.68
N ALA A 194 8.05 15.81 -7.33
CA ALA A 194 9.25 15.74 -8.16
C ALA A 194 9.96 17.08 -8.24
N LEU A 195 11.27 17.03 -8.52
CA LEU A 195 12.16 18.18 -8.60
C LEU A 195 13.11 18.02 -9.80
N THR A 196 13.29 19.06 -10.60
CA THR A 196 14.34 19.13 -11.63
C THR A 196 14.84 20.58 -11.76
N TRP A 197 16.02 20.77 -12.33
CA TRP A 197 16.44 22.09 -12.78
C TRP A 197 15.68 22.52 -14.04
N ALA A 198 15.25 23.78 -14.08
CA ALA A 198 14.85 24.43 -15.32
C ALA A 198 16.05 24.56 -16.26
N ALA A 199 15.80 24.71 -17.57
CA ALA A 199 16.86 24.84 -18.57
C ALA A 199 17.73 26.10 -18.38
N ASP A 200 17.29 27.08 -17.58
CA ASP A 200 18.08 28.25 -17.23
C ASP A 200 19.19 27.97 -16.19
N GLY A 201 19.20 26.78 -15.58
CA GLY A 201 20.18 26.36 -14.57
C GLY A 201 20.12 27.16 -13.26
N ARG A 202 19.08 27.99 -13.07
CA ARG A 202 18.91 28.88 -11.92
C ARG A 202 17.69 28.50 -11.09
N HIS A 203 16.61 28.08 -11.72
CA HIS A 203 15.37 27.77 -11.03
C HIS A 203 15.16 26.27 -10.88
N LEU A 204 14.69 25.87 -9.70
CA LEU A 204 14.14 24.55 -9.46
C LEU A 204 12.69 24.52 -9.94
N MET A 205 12.34 23.50 -10.70
CA MET A 205 10.97 23.18 -11.07
C MET A 205 10.43 22.09 -10.18
N VAL A 206 9.23 22.30 -9.64
CA VAL A 206 8.59 21.42 -8.66
C VAL A 206 7.20 21.03 -9.16
N ALA A 207 6.90 19.74 -9.19
CA ALA A 207 5.54 19.27 -9.41
C ALA A 207 4.76 19.40 -8.09
N LEU A 208 3.63 20.11 -8.10
CA LEU A 208 2.77 20.29 -6.93
C LEU A 208 1.46 19.54 -7.12
N ASN A 209 1.44 18.30 -6.63
CA ASN A 209 0.40 17.32 -6.92
C ASN A 209 -1.00 17.77 -6.50
N GLY A 210 -1.22 18.06 -5.22
CA GLY A 210 -2.56 18.39 -4.72
C GLY A 210 -3.04 19.80 -5.09
N HIS A 211 -2.15 20.64 -5.66
CA HIS A 211 -2.49 21.98 -6.16
C HIS A 211 -2.75 22.03 -7.66
N ALA A 212 -2.64 20.92 -8.38
CA ALA A 212 -2.76 20.88 -9.84
C ALA A 212 -1.89 21.98 -10.51
N ALA A 213 -0.63 22.07 -10.07
CA ALA A 213 0.27 23.13 -10.48
C ALA A 213 1.72 22.63 -10.59
N ILE A 214 2.56 23.42 -11.23
CA ILE A 214 4.01 23.37 -11.03
C ILE A 214 4.48 24.67 -10.38
N ALA A 215 5.66 24.64 -9.76
CA ALA A 215 6.30 25.84 -9.24
C ALA A 215 7.72 25.98 -9.79
N ARG A 216 8.11 27.22 -10.06
CA ARG A 216 9.50 27.62 -10.25
C ARG A 216 10.00 28.30 -8.98
N VAL A 217 11.05 27.75 -8.40
CA VAL A 217 11.64 28.22 -7.16
C VAL A 217 13.04 28.70 -7.46
N ASP A 218 13.35 29.95 -7.07
CA ASP A 218 14.73 30.42 -7.01
C ASP A 218 15.31 29.95 -5.66
N PRO A 219 16.23 28.97 -5.64
CA PRO A 219 16.68 28.37 -4.40
C PRO A 219 17.57 29.28 -3.57
N GLN A 220 18.08 30.38 -4.13
CA GLN A 220 18.90 31.35 -3.40
C GLN A 220 18.04 32.33 -2.62
N THR A 221 16.94 32.79 -3.22
CA THR A 221 16.03 33.80 -2.64
C THR A 221 14.80 33.21 -1.97
N GLY A 222 14.47 31.95 -2.27
CA GLY A 222 13.21 31.31 -1.86
C GLY A 222 11.98 31.85 -2.60
N ARG A 223 12.18 32.63 -3.68
CA ARG A 223 11.07 33.19 -4.46
C ARG A 223 10.38 32.07 -5.23
N ILE A 224 9.06 31.97 -5.07
CA ILE A 224 8.21 30.97 -5.72
C ILE A 224 7.36 31.66 -6.79
N GLN A 225 7.42 31.15 -8.01
CA GLN A 225 6.45 31.43 -9.07
C GLN A 225 5.63 30.16 -9.32
N ARG A 226 4.37 30.16 -8.90
CA ARG A 226 3.45 29.06 -9.24
C ARG A 226 2.91 29.24 -10.66
N LEU A 227 2.82 28.14 -11.38
CA LEU A 227 2.21 28.01 -12.71
C LEU A 227 1.07 26.98 -12.62
N PRO A 228 -0.20 27.42 -12.50
CA PRO A 228 -1.34 26.53 -12.45
C PRO A 228 -1.50 25.72 -13.73
N LEU A 229 -1.98 24.48 -13.62
CA LEU A 229 -2.37 23.66 -14.76
C LEU A 229 -3.89 23.74 -14.93
N GLU A 230 -4.35 24.32 -16.03
CA GLU A 230 -5.78 24.42 -16.31
C GLU A 230 -6.35 23.02 -16.53
N GLN A 231 -7.15 22.55 -15.55
CA GLN A 231 -7.68 21.18 -15.44
C GLN A 231 -6.63 20.11 -15.10
N GLY A 232 -5.54 20.50 -14.45
CA GLY A 232 -4.54 19.53 -14.00
C GLY A 232 -5.09 18.56 -12.95
N ARG A 233 -4.55 17.35 -12.94
CA ARG A 233 -5.03 16.19 -12.19
C ARG A 233 -3.83 15.45 -11.59
N TRP A 234 -3.38 15.95 -10.44
CA TRP A 234 -2.31 15.38 -9.64
C TRP A 234 -0.97 15.22 -10.40
N PRO A 235 -0.27 16.35 -10.65
CA PRO A 235 1.08 16.34 -11.20
C PRO A 235 2.02 15.43 -10.40
N SER A 236 2.70 14.51 -11.10
CA SER A 236 3.50 13.47 -10.46
C SER A 236 5.00 13.62 -10.72
N SER A 237 5.36 14.03 -11.95
CA SER A 237 6.75 14.22 -12.37
C SER A 237 6.83 15.27 -13.48
N LEU A 238 8.02 15.83 -13.68
CA LEU A 238 8.23 16.83 -14.73
C LEU A 238 9.66 16.83 -15.28
N THR A 239 9.81 17.30 -16.51
CA THR A 239 11.12 17.56 -17.13
C THR A 239 11.01 18.69 -18.15
N GLU A 240 12.14 19.32 -18.50
CA GLU A 240 12.20 20.34 -19.54
C GLU A 240 13.04 19.84 -20.73
N LYS A 241 12.51 19.96 -21.94
CA LYS A 241 13.21 19.58 -23.17
C LYS A 241 12.76 20.45 -24.36
N GLU A 242 13.70 20.91 -25.18
CA GLU A 242 13.44 21.78 -26.33
C GLU A 242 12.65 23.06 -25.98
N GLY A 243 12.90 23.66 -24.80
CA GLY A 243 12.20 24.86 -24.34
C GLY A 243 10.72 24.62 -24.02
N ARG A 244 10.37 23.38 -23.64
CA ARG A 244 9.01 22.96 -23.27
C ARG A 244 9.07 22.16 -21.99
N ILE A 245 8.08 22.37 -21.14
CA ILE A 245 7.93 21.66 -19.89
C ILE A 245 6.95 20.52 -20.13
N PHE A 246 7.33 19.30 -19.74
CA PHE A 246 6.49 18.12 -19.77
C PHE A 246 6.16 17.75 -18.34
N VAL A 247 4.87 17.61 -18.02
CA VAL A 247 4.38 17.29 -16.68
C VAL A 247 3.48 16.06 -16.78
N SER A 248 3.82 14.97 -16.10
CA SER A 248 2.91 13.82 -15.98
C SER A 248 1.86 14.06 -14.92
N GLU A 249 0.68 13.51 -15.17
CA GLU A 249 -0.51 13.62 -14.32
C GLU A 249 -1.12 12.24 -14.13
N TRP A 250 -1.39 11.83 -12.88
CA TRP A 250 -1.86 10.47 -12.57
C TRP A 250 -3.19 10.13 -13.22
N ALA A 251 -4.06 11.14 -13.36
CA ALA A 251 -5.41 10.97 -13.88
C ALA A 251 -5.69 11.92 -15.04
N GLY A 252 -6.72 11.55 -15.78
CA GLY A 252 -7.08 12.18 -17.03
C GLY A 252 -8.06 13.33 -16.99
N LEU A 253 -8.58 13.62 -18.19
CA LEU A 253 -9.63 14.60 -18.42
C LEU A 253 -10.77 14.46 -17.40
N PRO A 254 -11.41 15.59 -17.01
CA PRO A 254 -12.63 15.51 -16.24
C PRO A 254 -13.67 14.66 -16.99
N PRO A 255 -14.43 13.80 -16.29
CA PRO A 255 -15.43 12.98 -16.92
C PRO A 255 -16.55 13.85 -17.52
N LYS A 256 -17.09 13.40 -18.65
CA LYS A 256 -18.22 14.06 -19.34
C LYS A 256 -19.56 13.39 -19.08
N ASP A 257 -19.54 12.12 -18.65
CA ASP A 257 -20.70 11.29 -18.33
C ASP A 257 -20.59 10.80 -16.89
N LEU A 258 -21.70 10.87 -16.15
CA LEU A 258 -21.80 10.35 -14.79
C LEU A 258 -21.51 8.84 -14.72
N ARG A 259 -21.77 8.09 -15.79
CA ARG A 259 -21.49 6.64 -15.86
C ARG A 259 -20.01 6.29 -15.98
N GLU A 260 -19.20 7.26 -16.38
CA GLU A 260 -17.73 7.13 -16.46
C GLU A 260 -17.06 8.04 -15.42
N THR A 261 -17.80 8.39 -14.36
CA THR A 261 -17.31 9.25 -13.27
C THR A 261 -17.03 8.42 -12.04
N GLY A 262 -15.75 8.23 -11.73
CA GLY A 262 -15.30 7.78 -10.43
C GLY A 262 -14.76 8.93 -9.60
N PHE A 263 -14.30 8.61 -8.40
CA PHE A 263 -13.63 9.56 -7.50
C PHE A 263 -12.24 9.06 -7.19
N GLY A 264 -11.28 9.97 -7.14
CA GLY A 264 -9.91 9.62 -6.78
C GLY A 264 -9.13 10.80 -6.24
N GLY A 265 -7.89 10.51 -5.85
CA GLY A 265 -6.99 11.49 -5.28
C GLY A 265 -7.21 11.68 -3.79
N TRP A 266 -7.19 12.94 -3.34
CA TRP A 266 -7.10 13.25 -1.93
C TRP A 266 -8.36 12.87 -1.14
N ASN A 267 -8.17 12.23 0.00
CA ASN A 267 -9.21 11.99 0.97
C ASN A 267 -8.66 12.44 2.32
N ASP A 268 -9.10 13.59 2.83
CA ASP A 268 -9.17 13.70 4.29
C ASP A 268 -10.19 12.65 4.68
N TYR A 269 -9.91 11.64 5.50
CA TYR A 269 -10.79 10.49 5.83
C TYR A 269 -12.34 10.72 5.85
N ALA A 270 -12.83 11.97 5.91
CA ALA A 270 -14.16 12.47 5.57
C ALA A 270 -14.54 12.65 4.07
N LEU A 271 -13.75 12.21 3.07
CA LEU A 271 -14.05 12.20 1.63
C LEU A 271 -14.26 13.58 0.97
N LYS A 272 -13.76 14.68 1.55
CA LYS A 272 -14.09 16.04 1.05
C LYS A 272 -13.19 16.53 -0.06
N LEU A 273 -12.02 15.91 -0.24
CA LEU A 273 -10.98 16.38 -1.16
C LEU A 273 -10.92 15.59 -2.48
N GLN A 274 -11.77 14.58 -2.66
CA GLN A 274 -11.77 13.74 -3.85
C GLN A 274 -12.20 14.56 -5.08
N GLU A 275 -11.61 14.23 -6.22
CA GLU A 275 -12.01 14.81 -7.49
C GLU A 275 -12.58 13.76 -8.43
N SER A 276 -13.45 14.20 -9.33
CA SER A 276 -13.99 13.34 -10.37
C SER A 276 -12.89 12.89 -11.34
N VAL A 277 -12.75 11.58 -11.46
CA VAL A 277 -11.83 10.88 -12.36
C VAL A 277 -12.63 10.21 -13.47
N LEU A 278 -12.09 10.25 -14.68
CA LEU A 278 -12.62 9.48 -15.78
C LEU A 278 -12.22 8.01 -15.63
N VAL A 279 -13.23 7.16 -15.45
CA VAL A 279 -13.05 5.73 -15.18
C VAL A 279 -13.61 4.86 -16.30
N ASP A 280 -13.18 3.61 -16.35
CA ASP A 280 -13.83 2.58 -17.14
C ASP A 280 -15.23 2.30 -16.56
N GLY A 281 -16.28 2.40 -17.38
CA GLY A 281 -17.66 2.23 -16.91
C GLY A 281 -18.06 0.80 -16.52
N LYS A 282 -17.13 -0.16 -16.53
CA LYS A 282 -17.34 -1.53 -16.02
C LYS A 282 -16.58 -1.82 -14.75
N THR A 283 -15.32 -1.38 -14.66
CA THR A 283 -14.44 -1.68 -13.51
C THR A 283 -14.25 -0.51 -12.56
N ASP A 284 -14.71 0.69 -12.95
CA ASP A 284 -14.57 1.94 -12.18
C ASP A 284 -13.11 2.33 -11.88
N VAL A 285 -12.16 1.77 -12.65
CA VAL A 285 -10.72 2.08 -12.59
C VAL A 285 -10.41 3.29 -13.47
N ALA A 286 -9.46 4.14 -13.07
CA ALA A 286 -8.96 5.23 -13.91
C ALA A 286 -8.59 4.75 -15.32
N ARG A 287 -9.01 5.52 -16.34
CA ARG A 287 -8.96 5.07 -17.75
C ARG A 287 -7.68 5.41 -18.50
N GLU A 288 -7.07 6.56 -18.19
CA GLU A 288 -5.85 7.03 -18.86
C GLU A 288 -5.10 8.07 -18.00
N GLY A 289 -3.77 8.12 -18.17
CA GLY A 289 -2.91 9.18 -17.69
C GLY A 289 -2.44 10.08 -18.83
N PHE A 290 -1.89 11.25 -18.50
CA PHE A 290 -1.52 12.26 -19.50
C PHE A 290 -0.18 12.91 -19.18
N VAL A 291 0.41 13.49 -20.23
CA VAL A 291 1.47 14.49 -20.12
C VAL A 291 0.96 15.83 -20.64
N GLU A 292 0.90 16.81 -19.76
CA GLU A 292 0.68 18.21 -20.11
C GLU A 292 2.00 18.82 -20.60
N VAL A 293 1.97 19.41 -21.78
CA VAL A 293 3.11 20.11 -22.38
C VAL A 293 2.86 21.60 -22.28
N LEU A 294 3.77 22.33 -21.62
CA LEU A 294 3.71 23.76 -21.44
C LEU A 294 4.87 24.46 -22.17
N ASP A 295 4.67 25.73 -22.50
CA ASP A 295 5.79 26.63 -22.80
C ASP A 295 6.57 26.99 -21.54
N THR A 296 7.68 27.71 -21.69
CA THR A 296 8.47 28.19 -20.55
C THR A 296 7.81 29.32 -19.77
N GLN A 297 6.59 29.75 -20.09
CA GLN A 297 5.80 30.67 -19.26
C GLN A 297 4.69 29.95 -18.50
N GLY A 298 4.52 28.64 -18.71
CA GLY A 298 3.49 27.82 -18.09
C GLY A 298 2.18 27.76 -18.86
N HIS A 299 2.12 28.26 -20.10
CA HIS A 299 0.92 28.13 -20.91
C HIS A 299 0.83 26.73 -21.52
N SER A 300 -0.37 26.13 -21.43
CA SER A 300 -0.66 24.86 -22.07
C SER A 300 -0.48 24.94 -23.59
N LEU A 301 0.35 24.06 -24.13
CA LEU A 301 0.56 23.87 -25.57
C LEU A 301 -0.22 22.67 -26.08
N LYS A 302 -0.16 21.56 -25.34
CA LYS A 302 -0.79 20.29 -25.74
C LYS A 302 -0.89 19.34 -24.55
N ARG A 303 -1.96 18.55 -24.54
CA ARG A 303 -2.10 17.38 -23.66
C ARG A 303 -1.94 16.10 -24.47
N LEU A 304 -1.09 15.19 -24.00
CA LEU A 304 -0.79 13.93 -24.67
C LEU A 304 -1.30 12.77 -23.82
N SER A 305 -2.18 11.94 -24.40
CA SER A 305 -2.61 10.69 -23.75
C SER A 305 -1.45 9.70 -23.74
N VAL A 306 -1.11 9.20 -22.55
CA VAL A 306 -0.04 8.22 -22.30
C VAL A 306 -0.64 7.00 -21.60
N GLY A 307 0.15 6.14 -20.98
CA GLY A 307 -0.39 5.04 -20.19
C GLY A 307 -0.94 5.51 -18.84
N LEU A 308 -1.49 4.56 -18.08
CA LEU A 308 -2.02 4.79 -16.73
C LEU A 308 -0.91 5.05 -15.71
N LEU A 309 -1.21 5.92 -14.73
CA LEU A 309 -0.30 6.33 -13.66
C LEU A 309 1.11 6.66 -14.20
N PRO A 310 1.26 7.69 -15.05
CA PRO A 310 2.57 8.14 -15.48
C PRO A 310 3.28 8.79 -14.29
N ILE A 311 4.44 8.26 -13.88
CA ILE A 311 5.11 8.64 -12.64
C ILE A 311 6.59 9.02 -12.79
N GLY A 312 7.26 8.53 -13.83
CA GLY A 312 8.68 8.81 -14.06
C GLY A 312 8.88 9.51 -15.40
N LEU A 313 9.51 10.69 -15.41
CA LEU A 313 9.91 11.39 -16.63
C LEU A 313 11.43 11.50 -16.73
N ALA A 314 11.94 11.19 -17.91
CA ALA A 314 13.32 11.46 -18.29
C ALA A 314 13.37 11.97 -19.73
N HIS A 315 14.47 12.59 -20.14
CA HIS A 315 14.64 13.02 -21.52
C HIS A 315 15.99 12.56 -22.08
N HIS A 316 16.04 12.37 -23.39
CA HIS A 316 17.26 11.96 -24.06
C HIS A 316 18.35 13.05 -23.95
N PRO A 317 19.61 12.70 -23.65
CA PRO A 317 20.68 13.68 -23.42
C PRO A 317 21.03 14.58 -24.62
N LYS A 318 20.64 14.22 -25.85
CA LYS A 318 21.12 14.84 -27.10
C LYS A 318 20.02 15.06 -28.15
N ARG A 319 19.00 14.22 -28.16
CA ARG A 319 17.91 14.24 -29.16
C ARG A 319 16.60 14.69 -28.50
N PRO A 320 15.59 15.13 -29.27
CA PRO A 320 14.39 15.76 -28.71
C PRO A 320 13.36 14.73 -28.28
N PHE A 321 13.73 13.77 -27.43
CA PHE A 321 12.81 12.73 -26.94
C PHE A 321 12.63 12.82 -25.43
N VAL A 322 11.40 12.61 -24.99
CA VAL A 322 10.98 12.47 -23.59
C VAL A 322 10.41 11.08 -23.40
N TYR A 323 10.75 10.44 -22.29
CA TYR A 323 10.32 9.10 -21.92
C TYR A 323 9.46 9.18 -20.66
N VAL A 324 8.37 8.43 -20.65
CA VAL A 324 7.38 8.42 -19.58
C VAL A 324 7.19 6.98 -19.09
N ALA A 325 7.43 6.72 -17.81
CA ALA A 325 7.15 5.44 -17.17
C ALA A 325 5.66 5.39 -16.79
N ASP A 326 4.91 4.54 -17.48
CA ASP A 326 3.47 4.36 -17.26
C ASP A 326 3.23 3.17 -16.31
N ALA A 327 3.30 3.42 -15.01
CA ALA A 327 3.30 2.38 -13.98
C ALA A 327 2.05 1.49 -14.01
N GLY A 328 0.90 2.07 -14.30
CA GLY A 328 -0.38 1.37 -14.41
C GLY A 328 -0.60 0.66 -15.75
N SER A 329 0.35 0.73 -16.69
CA SER A 329 0.19 0.19 -18.05
C SER A 329 1.28 -0.78 -18.50
N ASP A 330 2.36 -0.93 -17.74
CA ASP A 330 3.56 -1.72 -18.12
C ASP A 330 4.23 -1.23 -19.41
N THR A 331 4.22 0.08 -19.63
CA THR A 331 4.83 0.68 -20.82
C THR A 331 5.77 1.82 -20.47
N VAL A 332 6.72 2.07 -21.37
CA VAL A 332 7.38 3.36 -21.48
C VAL A 332 6.85 4.07 -22.72
N THR A 333 6.18 5.21 -22.53
CA THR A 333 5.73 6.05 -23.64
C THR A 333 6.86 6.98 -24.09
N VAL A 334 7.12 7.04 -25.39
CA VAL A 334 8.13 7.91 -26.02
C VAL A 334 7.44 9.07 -26.71
N ILE A 335 7.82 10.30 -26.36
CA ILE A 335 7.29 11.55 -26.93
C ILE A 335 8.40 12.24 -27.72
N ASP A 336 8.12 12.59 -28.98
CA ASP A 336 8.94 13.54 -29.72
C ASP A 336 8.61 14.96 -29.25
N ALA A 337 9.59 15.59 -28.60
CA ALA A 337 9.47 16.90 -27.98
C ALA A 337 9.35 18.04 -29.00
N LYS A 338 9.64 17.84 -30.29
CA LYS A 338 9.46 18.83 -31.35
C LYS A 338 8.08 18.75 -31.96
N SER A 339 7.64 17.56 -32.37
CA SER A 339 6.31 17.36 -32.97
C SER A 339 5.18 17.29 -31.95
N LEU A 340 5.51 17.13 -30.66
CA LEU A 340 4.56 16.90 -29.56
C LEU A 340 3.65 15.73 -29.88
N ALA A 341 4.25 14.60 -30.22
CA ALA A 341 3.53 13.39 -30.55
C ALA A 341 4.13 12.20 -29.79
N VAL A 342 3.26 11.29 -29.35
CA VAL A 342 3.68 9.98 -28.90
C VAL A 342 4.12 9.19 -30.14
N VAL A 343 5.39 8.79 -30.18
CA VAL A 343 6.01 8.11 -31.34
C VAL A 343 6.18 6.61 -31.12
N GLU A 344 6.24 6.17 -29.86
CA GLU A 344 6.33 4.75 -29.52
C GLU A 344 5.75 4.49 -28.12
N ARG A 345 5.24 3.28 -27.89
CA ARG A 345 4.98 2.73 -26.55
C ARG A 345 5.75 1.42 -26.43
N ILE A 346 6.77 1.42 -25.59
CA ILE A 346 7.67 0.27 -25.42
C ILE A 346 7.08 -0.62 -24.33
N PRO A 347 6.66 -1.86 -24.62
CA PRO A 347 6.15 -2.78 -23.61
C PRO A 347 7.29 -3.24 -22.70
N MET A 348 7.07 -3.15 -21.38
CA MET A 348 8.04 -3.58 -20.36
C MET A 348 7.76 -5.01 -19.88
N GLY A 349 6.53 -5.50 -20.08
CA GLY A 349 6.13 -6.86 -19.75
C GLY A 349 6.92 -7.92 -20.52
N LEU A 350 7.07 -9.09 -19.92
CA LEU A 350 7.71 -10.23 -20.56
C LEU A 350 6.78 -10.83 -21.63
N PRO A 351 7.31 -11.31 -22.78
CA PRO A 351 6.48 -11.96 -23.78
C PRO A 351 5.66 -13.12 -23.19
N GLY A 352 4.35 -13.04 -23.33
CA GLY A 352 3.43 -14.08 -22.89
C GLY A 352 3.03 -14.02 -21.42
N THR A 353 3.42 -12.99 -20.66
CA THR A 353 2.93 -12.78 -19.28
C THR A 353 1.78 -11.78 -19.22
N ALA A 354 1.04 -11.79 -18.11
CA ALA A 354 0.01 -10.80 -17.82
C ALA A 354 0.62 -9.44 -17.41
N TYR A 355 -0.24 -8.43 -17.28
CA TYR A 355 0.08 -7.12 -16.72
C TYR A 355 0.57 -7.24 -15.27
N GLY A 356 1.55 -6.43 -14.86
CA GLY A 356 1.98 -6.26 -13.48
C GLY A 356 3.48 -6.09 -13.26
N VAL A 357 4.26 -5.51 -14.20
CA VAL A 357 5.71 -5.27 -13.99
C VAL A 357 6.03 -3.89 -13.41
N VAL A 358 5.14 -2.89 -13.59
CA VAL A 358 5.18 -1.57 -12.94
C VAL A 358 6.47 -0.77 -13.21
N PRO A 359 6.62 -0.11 -14.37
CA PRO A 359 7.74 0.78 -14.61
C PRO A 359 7.65 2.04 -13.74
N THR A 360 8.73 2.35 -13.00
CA THR A 360 8.76 3.45 -12.02
C THR A 360 9.63 4.63 -12.44
N THR A 361 10.89 4.36 -12.80
CA THR A 361 11.92 5.38 -13.07
C THR A 361 12.72 5.04 -14.31
N ILE A 362 13.14 6.06 -15.04
CA ILE A 362 13.89 5.94 -16.30
C ILE A 362 15.22 6.68 -16.17
N LEU A 363 16.32 6.01 -16.53
CA LEU A 363 17.65 6.60 -16.55
C LEU A 363 18.29 6.41 -17.94
N PRO A 364 18.38 7.47 -18.76
CA PRO A 364 19.05 7.40 -20.06
C PRO A 364 20.56 7.14 -19.95
N SER A 365 21.12 6.41 -20.92
CA SER A 365 22.57 6.27 -21.07
C SER A 365 23.19 7.57 -21.59
N ALA A 366 24.47 7.79 -21.29
CA ALA A 366 25.19 8.99 -21.73
C ALA A 366 25.33 9.09 -23.27
N ASP A 367 25.39 7.96 -23.97
CA ASP A 367 25.38 7.94 -25.43
C ASP A 367 24.01 8.31 -26.00
N GLY A 368 22.92 7.97 -25.29
CA GLY A 368 21.53 8.16 -25.68
C GLY A 368 20.94 6.99 -26.46
N GLU A 369 21.66 5.89 -26.60
CA GLU A 369 21.25 4.73 -27.40
C GLU A 369 20.40 3.74 -26.59
N HIS A 370 20.40 3.88 -25.26
CA HIS A 370 19.67 3.03 -24.32
C HIS A 370 19.00 3.82 -23.20
N ILE A 371 18.03 3.18 -22.55
CA ILE A 371 17.50 3.59 -21.26
C ILE A 371 17.52 2.41 -20.29
N LEU A 372 17.80 2.68 -19.02
CA LEU A 372 17.42 1.79 -17.91
C LEU A 372 16.02 2.15 -17.45
N VAL A 373 15.19 1.14 -17.18
CA VAL A 373 13.86 1.31 -16.62
C VAL A 373 13.74 0.46 -15.36
N ALA A 374 13.46 1.07 -14.22
CA ALA A 374 13.16 0.35 -12.99
C ALA A 374 11.75 -0.27 -13.08
N LEU A 375 11.63 -1.55 -12.73
CA LEU A 375 10.38 -2.31 -12.74
C LEU A 375 10.05 -2.75 -11.31
N GLY A 376 9.20 -1.97 -10.65
CA GLY A 376 8.88 -2.06 -9.23
C GLY A 376 8.50 -3.48 -8.82
N ARG A 377 7.47 -4.05 -9.45
CA ARG A 377 6.95 -5.36 -9.07
C ARG A 377 7.77 -6.53 -9.63
N LEU A 378 8.66 -6.28 -10.59
CA LEU A 378 9.61 -7.29 -11.07
C LEU A 378 10.90 -7.37 -10.22
N ASN A 379 11.13 -6.39 -9.33
CA ASN A 379 12.36 -6.26 -8.53
C ASN A 379 13.62 -6.28 -9.42
N ALA A 380 13.53 -5.61 -10.57
CA ALA A 380 14.55 -5.64 -11.61
C ALA A 380 14.62 -4.32 -12.38
N LEU A 381 15.71 -4.13 -13.11
CA LEU A 381 15.87 -3.08 -14.12
C LEU A 381 15.81 -3.71 -15.51
N ALA A 382 15.13 -3.07 -16.46
CA ALA A 382 15.17 -3.41 -17.88
C ALA A 382 16.19 -2.52 -18.61
N TRP A 383 17.11 -3.15 -19.35
CA TRP A 383 18.03 -2.47 -20.25
C TRP A 383 17.43 -2.42 -21.66
N VAL A 384 17.01 -1.24 -22.09
CA VAL A 384 16.22 -1.05 -23.31
C VAL A 384 17.06 -0.36 -24.37
N ARG A 385 17.22 -1.00 -25.54
CA ARG A 385 17.82 -0.36 -26.70
C ARG A 385 16.76 0.41 -27.48
N LEU A 386 17.08 1.66 -27.78
CA LEU A 386 16.17 2.57 -28.45
C LEU A 386 16.26 2.44 -29.97
N ALA A 387 15.11 2.50 -30.63
CA ALA A 387 15.02 2.64 -32.08
C ALA A 387 15.35 4.06 -32.53
N ARG A 388 15.66 4.21 -33.82
CA ARG A 388 15.91 5.51 -34.47
C ARG A 388 14.76 6.51 -34.27
N GLY A 389 13.52 6.03 -34.32
CA GLY A 389 12.32 6.83 -34.08
C GLY A 389 12.13 7.28 -32.62
N SER A 390 12.92 6.74 -31.70
CA SER A 390 12.79 6.91 -30.25
C SER A 390 14.08 7.42 -29.59
N GLY A 391 15.03 7.86 -30.42
CA GLY A 391 16.28 8.47 -29.98
C GLY A 391 17.53 7.62 -30.12
N GLY A 392 17.43 6.32 -30.38
CA GLY A 392 18.61 5.47 -30.59
C GLY A 392 19.06 5.37 -32.04
N ASP A 393 19.83 4.34 -32.35
CA ASP A 393 20.40 4.05 -33.67
C ASP A 393 19.76 2.82 -34.32
N ALA A 394 19.07 2.00 -33.53
CA ALA A 394 18.56 0.71 -33.95
C ALA A 394 17.46 0.87 -35.00
N ALA A 395 17.45 -0.05 -35.96
CA ALA A 395 16.35 -0.17 -36.91
C ALA A 395 15.12 -0.84 -36.23
N GLY A 396 13.92 -0.53 -36.73
CA GLY A 396 12.67 -1.10 -36.21
C GLY A 396 12.18 -0.38 -34.96
N SER A 397 11.74 -1.16 -33.97
CA SER A 397 11.19 -0.70 -32.68
C SER A 397 12.19 -0.88 -31.54
N SER A 398 12.03 -0.07 -30.49
CA SER A 398 12.82 -0.20 -29.26
C SER A 398 12.53 -1.54 -28.60
N ARG A 399 13.51 -2.11 -27.91
CA ARG A 399 13.39 -3.46 -27.32
C ARG A 399 14.18 -3.59 -26.03
N VAL A 400 13.66 -4.38 -25.11
CA VAL A 400 14.40 -4.83 -23.92
C VAL A 400 15.48 -5.82 -24.37
N GLU A 401 16.74 -5.55 -24.05
CA GLU A 401 17.89 -6.43 -24.33
C GLU A 401 18.24 -7.35 -23.17
N GLY A 402 17.84 -7.00 -21.94
CA GLY A 402 18.01 -7.83 -20.76
C GLY A 402 17.48 -7.20 -19.48
N TYR A 403 17.52 -7.98 -18.39
CA TYR A 403 17.08 -7.58 -17.06
C TYR A 403 18.21 -7.73 -16.04
N ILE A 404 18.21 -6.85 -15.02
CA ILE A 404 19.19 -6.83 -13.93
C ILE A 404 18.43 -6.93 -12.58
N PRO A 405 18.68 -7.93 -11.73
CA PRO A 405 18.00 -8.05 -10.45
C PRO A 405 18.49 -6.99 -9.47
N VAL A 406 17.59 -6.39 -8.70
CA VAL A 406 17.89 -5.38 -7.65
C VAL A 406 17.08 -5.68 -6.39
N GLY A 407 17.06 -4.76 -5.41
CA GLY A 407 16.21 -4.88 -4.23
C GLY A 407 14.72 -4.78 -4.57
N GLU A 408 13.88 -4.93 -3.55
CA GLU A 408 12.43 -4.89 -3.71
C GLU A 408 11.95 -3.48 -4.07
N TYR A 409 11.12 -3.41 -5.11
CA TYR A 409 10.45 -2.20 -5.57
C TYR A 409 11.42 -1.03 -5.88
N PRO A 410 12.26 -1.12 -6.94
CA PRO A 410 13.19 -0.05 -7.30
C PRO A 410 12.48 1.24 -7.74
N THR A 411 12.93 2.40 -7.24
CA THR A 411 12.26 3.71 -7.46
C THR A 411 13.17 4.86 -7.88
N GLY A 412 14.49 4.78 -7.66
CA GLY A 412 15.44 5.85 -8.00
C GLY A 412 16.73 5.29 -8.59
N LEU A 413 17.32 5.98 -9.56
CA LEU A 413 18.48 5.50 -10.32
C LEU A 413 19.48 6.65 -10.56
N ALA A 414 20.77 6.40 -10.37
CA ALA A 414 21.79 7.36 -10.76
C ALA A 414 23.12 6.74 -11.19
N TRP A 415 23.78 7.40 -12.15
CA TRP A 415 25.09 7.04 -12.66
C TRP A 415 26.22 7.64 -11.81
N ALA A 416 27.14 6.79 -11.38
CA ALA A 416 28.36 7.15 -10.67
C ALA A 416 29.62 6.82 -11.50
N ASP A 417 30.75 7.39 -11.08
CA ASP A 417 32.07 7.12 -11.68
C ASP A 417 32.09 7.26 -13.21
N SER A 418 31.53 8.36 -13.72
CA SER A 418 31.39 8.62 -15.17
C SER A 418 30.60 7.52 -15.92
N GLY A 419 29.59 6.94 -15.26
CA GLY A 419 28.74 5.89 -15.80
C GLY A 419 29.32 4.48 -15.65
N ARG A 420 30.32 4.28 -14.79
CA ARG A 420 30.89 2.95 -14.49
C ARG A 420 30.26 2.26 -13.28
N VAL A 421 29.42 2.96 -12.53
CA VAL A 421 28.68 2.42 -11.39
C VAL A 421 27.23 2.89 -11.46
N LEU A 422 26.29 2.02 -11.12
CA LEU A 422 24.87 2.33 -11.03
C LEU A 422 24.41 2.18 -9.58
N TRP A 423 23.74 3.22 -9.09
CA TRP A 423 23.07 3.24 -7.78
C TRP A 423 21.56 3.11 -7.97
N VAL A 424 20.93 2.32 -7.11
CA VAL A 424 19.49 2.03 -7.15
C VAL A 424 18.87 2.21 -5.78
N ALA A 425 17.88 3.09 -5.68
CA ALA A 425 16.98 3.17 -4.53
C ALA A 425 15.95 2.05 -4.63
N ASN A 426 15.82 1.29 -3.55
CA ASN A 426 14.81 0.25 -3.42
C ASN A 426 13.84 0.66 -2.31
N LEU A 427 12.59 0.92 -2.69
CA LEU A 427 11.59 1.45 -1.78
C LEU A 427 11.28 0.46 -0.65
N GLU A 428 11.10 -0.81 -1.00
CA GLU A 428 10.79 -1.88 -0.04
C GLU A 428 12.05 -2.67 0.40
N GLY A 429 13.15 -2.51 -0.33
CA GLY A 429 14.47 -3.02 0.06
C GLY A 429 14.53 -4.55 0.15
N PHE A 430 14.46 -5.08 1.37
CA PHE A 430 14.38 -6.53 1.63
C PHE A 430 13.14 -6.91 2.45
N GLY A 431 12.21 -5.99 2.66
CA GLY A 431 11.05 -6.16 3.54
C GLY A 431 11.35 -5.96 5.04
N PRO A 432 10.31 -6.02 5.89
CA PRO A 432 10.35 -5.65 7.30
C PRO A 432 10.94 -6.74 8.23
N TYR A 433 12.13 -7.24 7.92
CA TYR A 433 12.79 -8.29 8.70
C TYR A 433 13.78 -7.74 9.74
N ALA A 434 13.74 -6.45 10.07
CA ALA A 434 14.66 -5.86 11.03
C ALA A 434 14.30 -6.28 12.47
N THR A 435 15.26 -6.88 13.19
CA THR A 435 15.14 -7.20 14.62
C THR A 435 15.69 -6.07 15.49
N ILE A 436 15.12 -5.89 16.68
CA ILE A 436 15.64 -4.98 17.71
C ILE A 436 16.15 -5.80 18.89
N ALA A 437 17.24 -5.37 19.52
CA ALA A 437 17.72 -6.00 20.76
C ALA A 437 16.66 -5.79 21.86
N SER A 438 15.91 -6.83 22.18
CA SER A 438 14.98 -6.85 23.31
C SER A 438 15.52 -7.80 24.37
N GLY A 439 15.24 -7.55 25.66
CA GLY A 439 15.69 -8.41 26.77
C GLY A 439 15.18 -9.87 26.74
N PHE A 440 14.49 -10.29 25.66
CA PHE A 440 14.02 -11.65 25.39
C PHE A 440 15.01 -12.49 24.55
N ASP A 441 16.20 -11.94 24.29
CA ASP A 441 17.23 -12.35 23.30
C ASP A 441 17.98 -13.69 23.49
N LYS A 442 17.43 -14.70 24.18
CA LYS A 442 18.18 -15.97 24.42
C LYS A 442 17.50 -17.27 24.02
N ALA A 443 16.36 -17.20 23.37
CA ALA A 443 15.72 -18.37 22.77
C ALA A 443 15.49 -18.08 21.28
N PHE A 444 15.32 -19.10 20.45
CA PHE A 444 15.09 -19.02 18.99
C PHE A 444 16.36 -18.88 18.15
N ARG A 445 16.99 -20.03 17.92
CA ARG A 445 17.65 -20.32 16.64
C ARG A 445 16.58 -21.00 15.77
N SER A 446 16.25 -20.41 14.63
CA SER A 446 15.40 -21.04 13.62
C SER A 446 16.21 -22.03 12.78
N ASP A 447 15.67 -23.24 12.57
CA ASP A 447 16.25 -24.28 11.71
C ASP A 447 15.83 -24.13 10.22
N TYR A 448 15.26 -22.98 9.81
CA TYR A 448 14.88 -22.76 8.42
C TYR A 448 16.11 -22.59 7.51
N PRO A 449 16.27 -23.43 6.46
CA PRO A 449 17.40 -23.31 5.56
C PRO A 449 17.23 -22.08 4.66
N ARG A 450 18.16 -21.14 4.76
CA ARG A 450 18.45 -20.23 3.64
C ARG A 450 19.18 -21.01 2.56
N LEU A 451 18.83 -20.75 1.30
CA LEU A 451 19.56 -21.28 0.15
C LEU A 451 20.99 -20.69 0.14
N GLY A 452 21.94 -21.38 0.77
CA GLY A 452 23.38 -21.17 0.55
C GLY A 452 24.28 -20.84 1.76
N GLU A 453 23.77 -20.64 2.98
CA GLU A 453 24.62 -20.27 4.13
C GLU A 453 24.40 -21.17 5.36
N ARG A 454 25.51 -21.63 5.96
CA ARG A 454 25.59 -22.50 7.15
C ARG A 454 26.03 -21.76 8.42
N GLU A 455 26.07 -20.42 8.41
CA GLU A 455 26.43 -19.63 9.59
C GLU A 455 25.26 -18.73 10.02
N GLY A 456 24.97 -18.78 11.32
CA GLY A 456 23.68 -18.42 11.91
C GLY A 456 23.40 -16.92 11.95
N PHE A 457 22.24 -16.54 11.42
CA PHE A 457 21.52 -15.35 11.85
C PHE A 457 20.82 -15.64 13.19
N SER A 458 20.93 -14.69 14.13
CA SER A 458 20.11 -14.67 15.34
C SER A 458 18.74 -14.10 14.99
N THR A 459 17.66 -14.86 15.20
CA THR A 459 16.28 -14.33 15.15
C THR A 459 15.96 -13.76 16.52
N ASP A 460 16.62 -12.66 16.88
CA ASP A 460 16.57 -11.94 18.16
C ASP A 460 15.15 -11.41 18.55
N GLY A 461 14.15 -12.31 18.55
CA GLY A 461 12.77 -12.14 18.98
C GLY A 461 11.86 -11.41 17.99
N ASN A 462 10.77 -12.07 17.58
CA ASN A 462 9.48 -11.53 17.12
C ASN A 462 9.50 -10.47 15.99
N TYR A 463 8.82 -10.77 14.89
CA TYR A 463 8.68 -9.86 13.75
C TYR A 463 7.35 -9.09 13.76
N ASN A 464 7.38 -7.86 13.26
CA ASN A 464 6.23 -7.01 13.01
C ASN A 464 6.40 -6.30 11.65
N ALA A 465 5.30 -6.03 10.94
CA ALA A 465 5.28 -5.57 9.55
C ALA A 465 5.89 -4.17 9.31
N HIS A 466 6.23 -3.42 10.36
CA HIS A 466 6.66 -2.02 10.26
C HIS A 466 8.11 -1.79 10.66
N ARG A 467 8.97 -2.81 10.48
CA ARG A 467 10.39 -2.75 10.84
C ARG A 467 11.29 -3.02 9.66
N GLN A 468 11.49 -1.99 8.86
CA GLN A 468 12.21 -2.06 7.60
C GLN A 468 13.42 -1.11 7.61
N GLN A 469 14.54 -1.54 7.05
CA GLN A 469 15.74 -0.72 6.90
C GLN A 469 15.80 -0.10 5.50
N ASN A 470 16.51 1.02 5.37
CA ASN A 470 16.86 1.60 4.08
C ASN A 470 17.81 0.67 3.32
N VAL A 471 17.59 0.48 2.02
CA VAL A 471 18.40 -0.39 1.16
C VAL A 471 18.71 0.26 -0.19
N LEU A 472 20.00 0.36 -0.52
CA LEU A 472 20.47 0.68 -1.87
C LEU A 472 21.10 -0.54 -2.52
N SER A 473 20.94 -0.68 -3.84
CA SER A 473 21.77 -1.59 -4.65
C SER A 473 22.84 -0.81 -5.40
N VAL A 474 24.06 -1.33 -5.44
CA VAL A 474 25.21 -0.71 -6.11
C VAL A 474 25.88 -1.70 -7.06
N LEU A 475 25.94 -1.35 -8.34
CA LEU A 475 26.28 -2.25 -9.43
C LEU A 475 27.45 -1.70 -10.26
N PRO A 476 28.45 -2.52 -10.63
CA PRO A 476 29.40 -2.14 -11.67
C PRO A 476 28.72 -2.06 -13.05
N TRP A 477 29.16 -1.14 -13.89
CA TRP A 477 28.58 -0.86 -15.20
C TRP A 477 29.66 -0.50 -16.26
N PRO A 478 29.43 -0.80 -17.56
CA PRO A 478 28.38 -1.65 -18.12
C PRO A 478 28.65 -3.13 -17.86
N PRO A 479 27.60 -3.97 -17.75
CA PRO A 479 27.79 -5.41 -17.76
C PRO A 479 28.33 -5.87 -19.11
N SER A 480 29.12 -6.95 -19.10
CA SER A 480 29.40 -7.68 -20.34
C SER A 480 28.10 -8.31 -20.88
N ALA A 481 28.05 -8.63 -22.18
CA ALA A 481 26.90 -9.34 -22.76
C ALA A 481 26.62 -10.67 -22.04
N ALA A 482 27.66 -11.38 -21.60
CA ALA A 482 27.52 -12.60 -20.82
C ALA A 482 26.92 -12.33 -19.43
N GLN A 483 27.36 -11.26 -18.76
CA GLN A 483 26.83 -10.88 -17.45
C GLN A 483 25.37 -10.45 -17.53
N LEU A 484 25.00 -9.65 -18.54
CA LEU A 484 23.61 -9.26 -18.78
C LEU A 484 22.74 -10.48 -19.09
N ALA A 485 23.23 -11.42 -19.90
CA ALA A 485 22.52 -12.67 -20.18
C ALA A 485 22.34 -13.52 -18.91
N GLN A 486 23.35 -13.60 -18.04
CA GLN A 486 23.25 -14.28 -16.75
C GLN A 486 22.20 -13.61 -15.86
N TRP A 487 22.26 -12.30 -15.65
CA TRP A 487 21.28 -11.58 -14.83
C TRP A 487 19.86 -11.65 -15.39
N THR A 488 19.73 -11.58 -16.71
CA THR A 488 18.46 -11.78 -17.41
C THR A 488 17.93 -13.17 -17.13
N GLN A 489 18.80 -14.18 -17.19
CA GLN A 489 18.46 -15.52 -16.81
C GLN A 489 18.05 -15.56 -15.34
N GLU A 490 18.76 -14.95 -14.40
CA GLU A 490 18.40 -14.95 -12.98
C GLU A 490 17.02 -14.35 -12.72
N VAL A 491 16.68 -13.22 -13.35
CA VAL A 491 15.34 -12.62 -13.25
C VAL A 491 14.30 -13.56 -13.87
N THR A 492 14.46 -13.94 -15.14
CA THR A 492 13.46 -14.77 -15.86
C THR A 492 13.39 -16.22 -15.37
N ALA A 493 14.44 -16.68 -14.70
CA ALA A 493 14.54 -17.98 -14.04
C ALA A 493 13.98 -18.01 -12.63
N ASP A 494 13.63 -16.85 -12.07
CA ASP A 494 13.05 -16.80 -10.75
C ASP A 494 11.82 -17.71 -10.69
N ARG A 495 11.63 -18.36 -9.55
CA ARG A 495 10.55 -19.34 -9.36
C ARG A 495 9.19 -18.73 -9.70
N PHE A 496 8.97 -17.47 -9.36
CA PHE A 496 7.76 -16.72 -9.63
C PHE A 496 7.54 -16.56 -11.14
N LEU A 497 8.49 -16.01 -11.87
CA LEU A 497 8.32 -15.77 -13.32
C LEU A 497 8.22 -17.05 -14.14
N ARG A 498 9.00 -18.09 -13.78
CA ARG A 498 8.83 -19.40 -14.42
C ARG A 498 7.45 -19.99 -14.15
N ALA A 499 6.89 -19.78 -12.95
CA ALA A 499 5.53 -20.21 -12.65
C ALA A 499 4.52 -19.45 -13.50
N ALA A 500 4.64 -18.12 -13.60
CA ALA A 500 3.79 -17.30 -14.45
C ALA A 500 3.83 -17.74 -15.92
N GLN A 501 5.02 -18.01 -16.48
CA GLN A 501 5.18 -18.48 -17.86
C GLN A 501 4.53 -19.85 -18.09
N ARG A 502 4.79 -20.82 -17.20
CA ARG A 502 4.16 -22.16 -17.28
C ARG A 502 2.65 -22.07 -17.15
N ASN A 503 2.15 -21.23 -16.25
CA ASN A 503 0.72 -21.05 -16.05
C ASN A 503 0.10 -20.35 -17.27
N ALA A 504 0.75 -19.35 -17.86
CA ALA A 504 0.31 -18.71 -19.09
C ALA A 504 0.23 -19.69 -20.27
N GLU A 505 1.20 -20.60 -20.39
CA GLU A 505 1.17 -21.69 -21.37
C GLU A 505 0.01 -22.66 -21.09
N ALA A 506 -0.20 -23.04 -19.83
CA ALA A 506 -1.29 -23.91 -19.41
C ALA A 506 -2.67 -23.29 -19.71
N LEU A 507 -2.82 -21.98 -19.56
CA LEU A 507 -4.05 -21.25 -19.87
C LEU A 507 -4.40 -21.25 -21.38
N ARG A 508 -3.43 -21.49 -22.26
CA ARG A 508 -3.70 -21.64 -23.72
C ARG A 508 -4.35 -22.98 -24.05
N ALA A 509 -4.27 -23.97 -23.16
CA ALA A 509 -4.89 -25.26 -23.36
C ALA A 509 -6.39 -25.16 -23.15
N ALA A 510 -7.18 -25.49 -24.19
CA ALA A 510 -8.62 -25.58 -24.07
C ALA A 510 -9.04 -26.64 -23.02
N PRO A 511 -10.18 -26.43 -22.34
CA PRO A 511 -10.76 -27.45 -21.45
C PRO A 511 -11.07 -28.70 -22.26
N ARG A 512 -10.75 -29.87 -21.70
CA ARG A 512 -10.99 -31.15 -22.38
C ARG A 512 -12.47 -31.53 -22.31
N PRO A 513 -13.05 -32.12 -23.37
CA PRO A 513 -14.44 -32.55 -23.34
C PRO A 513 -14.61 -33.79 -22.44
N GLY A 514 -15.73 -33.86 -21.72
CA GLY A 514 -16.13 -35.05 -20.96
C GLY A 514 -15.29 -35.35 -19.71
N ILE A 515 -14.48 -34.41 -19.23
CA ILE A 515 -13.74 -34.56 -17.96
C ILE A 515 -14.73 -34.49 -16.79
N PRO A 516 -14.68 -35.46 -15.85
CA PRO A 516 -15.53 -35.42 -14.66
C PRO A 516 -15.13 -34.24 -13.75
N PRO A 517 -16.09 -33.65 -13.01
CA PRO A 517 -15.78 -32.58 -12.07
C PRO A 517 -14.75 -32.99 -11.00
N ARG A 518 -13.82 -32.08 -10.67
CA ARG A 518 -12.84 -32.25 -9.57
C ARG A 518 -12.85 -31.03 -8.64
N PRO A 519 -12.37 -31.10 -7.39
CA PRO A 519 -12.27 -29.92 -6.52
C PRO A 519 -11.59 -28.74 -7.19
N ILE A 520 -10.36 -28.96 -7.67
CA ILE A 520 -9.60 -27.98 -8.46
C ILE A 520 -9.48 -28.51 -9.89
N PRO A 521 -10.09 -27.86 -10.88
CA PRO A 521 -9.94 -28.23 -12.28
C PRO A 521 -8.49 -28.18 -12.74
N GLU A 522 -8.05 -29.14 -13.55
CA GLU A 522 -6.66 -29.19 -14.07
C GLU A 522 -6.42 -28.14 -15.16
N ARG A 523 -7.44 -27.85 -15.97
CA ARG A 523 -7.42 -26.76 -16.95
C ARG A 523 -8.54 -25.77 -16.68
N LEU A 524 -8.28 -24.51 -17.01
CA LEU A 524 -9.27 -23.46 -16.81
C LEU A 524 -10.53 -23.74 -17.65
N GLY A 525 -11.69 -23.67 -17.00
CA GLY A 525 -12.99 -23.95 -17.61
C GLY A 525 -13.40 -25.43 -17.63
N GLU A 526 -12.55 -26.35 -17.17
CA GLU A 526 -13.00 -27.71 -16.81
C GLU A 526 -13.91 -27.65 -15.57
N PRO A 527 -14.87 -28.58 -15.43
CA PRO A 527 -15.84 -28.50 -14.36
C PRO A 527 -15.19 -28.69 -12.98
N SER A 528 -15.55 -27.83 -12.03
CA SER A 528 -15.30 -28.08 -10.61
C SER A 528 -16.49 -28.82 -9.98
N VAL A 529 -16.24 -29.58 -8.90
CA VAL A 529 -17.32 -30.05 -8.01
C VAL A 529 -17.99 -28.89 -7.28
N PHE A 530 -17.29 -27.75 -7.16
CA PHE A 530 -17.80 -26.56 -6.53
C PHE A 530 -18.50 -25.66 -7.56
N ARG A 531 -19.66 -25.14 -7.18
CA ARG A 531 -20.38 -24.08 -7.90
C ARG A 531 -20.34 -22.74 -7.18
N HIS A 532 -20.06 -22.79 -5.89
CA HIS A 532 -20.09 -21.65 -4.99
C HIS A 532 -18.76 -21.49 -4.28
N VAL A 533 -18.22 -20.28 -4.34
CA VAL A 533 -17.07 -19.82 -3.57
C VAL A 533 -17.56 -18.77 -2.59
N VAL A 534 -17.31 -19.00 -1.31
CA VAL A 534 -17.54 -18.02 -0.24
C VAL A 534 -16.17 -17.54 0.24
N TYR A 535 -15.88 -16.26 0.05
CA TYR A 535 -14.63 -15.64 0.43
C TYR A 535 -14.87 -14.70 1.61
N ILE A 536 -14.23 -14.98 2.74
CA ILE A 536 -14.37 -14.21 3.98
C ILE A 536 -13.05 -13.47 4.24
N ILE A 537 -13.10 -12.15 4.27
CA ILE A 537 -12.00 -11.25 4.59
C ILE A 537 -12.21 -10.73 6.01
N LYS A 538 -11.17 -10.80 6.84
CA LYS A 538 -11.14 -10.42 8.26
C LYS A 538 -10.00 -9.42 8.53
N GLU A 539 -9.88 -8.93 9.76
CA GLU A 539 -8.97 -7.84 10.16
C GLU A 539 -8.02 -8.20 11.32
N ASN A 540 -6.91 -7.48 11.34
CA ASN A 540 -5.62 -8.10 11.04
C ASN A 540 -5.11 -8.98 12.18
N ARG A 541 -4.61 -10.19 11.90
CA ARG A 541 -4.02 -11.05 12.94
C ARG A 541 -2.81 -11.81 12.44
N THR A 542 -1.79 -11.90 13.28
CA THR A 542 -0.63 -12.79 13.05
C THR A 542 -0.96 -14.24 13.45
N TYR A 543 -0.29 -15.21 12.82
CA TYR A 543 -0.53 -16.64 13.09
C TYR A 543 -0.33 -16.98 14.58
N ASP A 544 0.80 -16.59 15.17
CA ASP A 544 1.08 -16.94 16.57
C ASP A 544 0.12 -16.30 17.57
N GLN A 545 -0.42 -15.13 17.23
CA GLN A 545 -1.36 -14.40 18.10
C GLN A 545 -2.65 -15.17 18.34
N VAL A 546 -3.08 -16.01 17.38
CA VAL A 546 -4.32 -16.80 17.48
C VAL A 546 -4.04 -18.30 17.59
N LEU A 547 -3.19 -18.87 16.74
CA LEU A 547 -2.95 -20.33 16.64
C LEU A 547 -1.59 -20.78 17.19
N GLY A 548 -0.82 -19.88 17.83
CA GLY A 548 0.50 -20.22 18.37
C GLY A 548 0.48 -21.28 19.49
N ASP A 549 -0.69 -21.54 20.10
CA ASP A 549 -0.92 -22.57 21.12
C ASP A 549 -1.31 -23.95 20.53
N LEU A 550 -1.37 -24.10 19.20
CA LEU A 550 -1.54 -25.39 18.55
C LEU A 550 -0.21 -26.16 18.45
N PRO A 551 0.00 -27.24 19.22
CA PRO A 551 1.30 -27.93 19.29
C PRO A 551 1.69 -28.67 18.01
N GLN A 552 0.74 -28.94 17.12
CA GLN A 552 1.00 -29.62 15.85
C GLN A 552 1.60 -28.70 14.77
N GLY A 553 1.37 -27.39 14.85
CA GLY A 553 1.90 -26.42 13.90
C GLY A 553 3.21 -25.80 14.37
N GLN A 554 3.84 -25.01 13.51
CA GLN A 554 4.98 -24.19 13.88
C GLN A 554 4.52 -22.91 14.58
N GLY A 555 4.00 -23.02 15.80
CA GLY A 555 3.50 -21.89 16.60
C GLY A 555 4.37 -21.59 17.83
N ASP A 556 4.38 -20.33 18.28
CA ASP A 556 4.95 -19.94 19.58
C ASP A 556 3.84 -19.58 20.60
N PRO A 557 3.55 -20.46 21.58
CA PRO A 557 2.49 -20.22 22.57
C PRO A 557 2.74 -19.01 23.47
N ARG A 558 3.97 -18.49 23.53
CA ARG A 558 4.29 -17.29 24.32
C ARG A 558 3.74 -16.04 23.66
N LEU A 559 3.57 -16.04 22.33
CA LEU A 559 2.99 -14.94 21.56
C LEU A 559 1.47 -15.02 21.45
N THR A 560 0.86 -16.18 21.74
CA THR A 560 -0.58 -16.37 21.65
C THR A 560 -1.37 -15.49 22.59
N VAL A 561 -2.12 -14.55 22.03
CA VAL A 561 -3.01 -13.62 22.74
C VAL A 561 -4.42 -14.22 22.77
N PHE A 562 -4.95 -14.58 21.61
CA PHE A 562 -6.32 -15.06 21.45
C PHE A 562 -6.37 -16.58 21.25
N GLY A 563 -5.80 -17.33 22.20
CA GLY A 563 -5.75 -18.79 22.14
C GLY A 563 -7.13 -19.45 22.23
N ARG A 564 -7.17 -20.79 22.27
CA ARG A 564 -8.40 -21.58 22.14
C ARG A 564 -9.56 -21.18 23.07
N SER A 565 -9.24 -20.69 24.27
CA SER A 565 -10.27 -20.24 25.22
C SER A 565 -11.00 -18.98 24.78
N ILE A 566 -10.55 -18.28 23.74
CA ILE A 566 -11.20 -17.10 23.14
C ILE A 566 -11.70 -17.44 21.74
N THR A 567 -10.95 -18.25 20.98
CA THR A 567 -11.22 -18.55 19.56
C THR A 567 -11.47 -20.05 19.29
N PRO A 568 -12.45 -20.68 19.95
CA PRO A 568 -12.66 -22.12 19.81
C PRO A 568 -13.05 -22.56 18.40
N ASN A 569 -13.65 -21.70 17.56
CA ASN A 569 -13.98 -22.04 16.17
C ASN A 569 -12.77 -21.94 15.25
N HIS A 570 -11.94 -20.89 15.32
CA HIS A 570 -10.70 -20.81 14.53
C HIS A 570 -9.82 -22.04 14.77
N HIS A 571 -9.66 -22.44 16.04
CA HIS A 571 -8.92 -23.65 16.41
C HIS A 571 -9.55 -24.92 15.85
N ALA A 572 -10.87 -25.10 16.01
CA ALA A 572 -11.57 -26.28 15.51
C ALA A 572 -11.52 -26.36 13.98
N LEU A 573 -11.61 -25.24 13.27
CA LEU A 573 -11.50 -25.18 11.82
C LEU A 573 -10.09 -25.58 11.35
N ALA A 574 -9.04 -25.08 12.00
CA ALA A 574 -7.67 -25.48 11.71
C ALA A 574 -7.42 -26.98 11.94
N GLU A 575 -8.02 -27.56 12.99
CA GLU A 575 -7.86 -28.98 13.34
C GLU A 575 -8.68 -29.92 12.48
N GLU A 576 -9.92 -29.55 12.13
CA GLU A 576 -10.84 -30.40 11.37
C GLU A 576 -10.52 -30.38 9.87
N PHE A 577 -10.03 -29.25 9.35
CA PHE A 577 -9.70 -29.06 7.93
C PHE A 577 -8.20 -29.20 7.71
N ALA A 578 -7.48 -28.11 7.43
CA ALA A 578 -6.04 -28.10 7.39
C ALA A 578 -5.52 -26.93 8.21
N LEU A 579 -4.52 -27.20 9.06
CA LEU A 579 -3.77 -26.14 9.73
C LEU A 579 -2.72 -25.61 8.75
N LEU A 580 -2.93 -24.40 8.24
CA LEU A 580 -1.97 -23.70 7.40
C LEU A 580 -0.97 -22.98 8.30
N ASP A 581 0.13 -23.64 8.68
CA ASP A 581 1.14 -23.06 9.57
C ASP A 581 2.17 -22.18 8.85
N GLN A 582 2.04 -22.07 7.51
CA GLN A 582 2.91 -21.30 6.61
C GLN A 582 2.08 -20.52 5.56
N TYR A 583 1.06 -19.80 6.01
CA TYR A 583 0.22 -18.91 5.19
C TYR A 583 0.61 -17.44 5.38
N TYR A 584 0.84 -16.71 4.28
CA TYR A 584 1.43 -15.37 4.29
C TYR A 584 0.60 -14.32 3.53
N LEU A 585 0.63 -13.08 4.02
CA LEU A 585 -0.06 -11.94 3.44
C LEU A 585 0.95 -10.94 2.87
N PRO A 586 0.81 -10.48 1.62
CA PRO A 586 1.74 -9.50 1.05
C PRO A 586 1.70 -8.10 1.69
N ALA A 587 0.62 -7.77 2.38
CA ALA A 587 0.35 -6.45 2.93
C ALA A 587 1.00 -6.21 4.29
N LYS A 588 1.35 -4.96 4.59
CA LYS A 588 1.83 -4.51 5.91
C LYS A 588 0.74 -3.79 6.70
N SER A 589 -0.30 -3.27 6.04
CA SER A 589 -1.48 -2.66 6.67
C SER A 589 -2.74 -2.76 5.82
N SER A 590 -3.91 -2.42 6.36
CA SER A 590 -5.22 -2.65 5.71
C SER A 590 -5.40 -1.88 4.41
N ALA A 591 -4.71 -0.74 4.31
CA ALA A 591 -4.62 0.04 3.09
C ALA A 591 -3.96 -0.71 1.91
N GLU A 592 -3.14 -1.72 2.21
CA GLU A 592 -2.53 -2.63 1.24
C GLU A 592 -3.29 -3.96 1.21
N GLY A 593 -3.77 -4.44 2.37
CA GLY A 593 -4.42 -5.74 2.57
C GLY A 593 -5.65 -5.95 1.70
N HIS A 594 -6.59 -5.00 1.76
CA HIS A 594 -7.81 -5.09 0.95
C HIS A 594 -7.56 -5.10 -0.56
N PRO A 595 -6.71 -4.20 -1.13
CA PRO A 595 -6.30 -4.30 -2.53
C PRO A 595 -5.65 -5.64 -2.89
N TRP A 596 -4.74 -6.17 -2.07
CA TRP A 596 -4.14 -7.49 -2.32
C TRP A 596 -5.21 -8.60 -2.29
N ALA A 597 -6.12 -8.56 -1.31
CA ALA A 597 -7.17 -9.54 -1.13
C ALA A 597 -8.22 -9.56 -2.25
N THR A 598 -8.39 -8.46 -2.98
CA THR A 598 -9.47 -8.30 -3.97
C THR A 598 -8.99 -8.15 -5.41
N THR A 599 -7.74 -7.74 -5.62
CA THR A 599 -7.15 -7.51 -6.95
C THR A 599 -5.90 -8.34 -7.21
N ALA A 600 -5.38 -9.06 -6.20
CA ALA A 600 -4.06 -9.72 -6.24
C ALA A 600 -2.90 -8.76 -6.59
N PHE A 601 -3.07 -7.45 -6.38
CA PHE A 601 -2.11 -6.45 -6.82
C PHE A 601 -2.10 -5.21 -5.92
N LEU A 602 -0.98 -4.48 -5.95
CA LEU A 602 -0.84 -3.18 -5.32
C LEU A 602 -0.22 -2.19 -6.31
N SER A 603 -0.89 -1.06 -6.54
CA SER A 603 -0.44 -0.04 -7.50
C SER A 603 0.67 0.84 -6.94
N ASP A 604 1.48 1.46 -7.80
CA ASP A 604 2.53 2.40 -7.38
C ASP A 604 1.97 3.59 -6.59
N TYR A 605 0.74 4.00 -6.92
CA TYR A 605 -0.01 5.00 -6.19
C TYR A 605 -0.17 4.62 -4.71
N VAL A 606 -0.35 3.33 -4.41
CA VAL A 606 -0.44 2.85 -3.04
C VAL A 606 0.96 2.68 -2.43
N GLU A 607 1.87 1.99 -3.13
CA GLU A 607 3.21 1.63 -2.63
C GLU A 607 4.01 2.85 -2.14
N ARG A 608 4.06 3.92 -2.92
CA ARG A 608 4.84 5.13 -2.57
C ARG A 608 4.28 5.91 -1.39
N ASN A 609 3.02 5.68 -1.02
CA ASN A 609 2.32 6.43 0.02
C ASN A 609 2.06 5.64 1.29
N VAL A 610 2.57 4.41 1.39
CA VAL A 610 2.56 3.66 2.65
C VAL A 610 3.16 4.54 3.75
N ARG A 611 2.55 4.58 4.94
CA ARG A 611 2.88 5.47 6.08
C ARG A 611 2.77 6.99 5.86
N ALA A 612 2.70 7.45 4.62
CA ALA A 612 2.63 8.85 4.28
C ALA A 612 1.19 9.37 4.21
N TRP A 613 0.25 8.49 3.83
CA TRP A 613 -1.21 8.73 3.85
C TRP A 613 -1.69 9.97 3.08
N PHE A 614 -0.92 10.35 2.07
CA PHE A 614 -1.16 11.51 1.22
C PHE A 614 -2.11 11.23 0.03
N ARG A 615 -3.14 10.43 0.26
CA ARG A 615 -4.07 9.96 -0.77
C ARG A 615 -5.37 9.46 -0.13
N GLY A 616 -6.33 9.09 -0.99
CA GLY A 616 -7.42 8.17 -0.65
C GLY A 616 -6.96 7.05 0.27
N TYR A 617 -7.59 6.91 1.44
CA TYR A 617 -7.43 5.66 2.20
C TYR A 617 -8.06 4.53 1.37
N PRO A 618 -7.32 3.48 0.97
CA PRO A 618 -7.75 2.47 0.02
C PRO A 618 -8.66 1.42 0.68
N HIS A 619 -8.66 1.40 2.01
CA HIS A 619 -9.59 0.63 2.82
C HIS A 619 -11.01 1.14 2.53
N THR A 620 -11.93 0.22 2.21
CA THR A 620 -13.24 0.46 1.56
C THR A 620 -13.21 0.88 0.09
N ILE A 621 -12.02 0.96 -0.52
CA ILE A 621 -11.80 1.00 -1.97
C ILE A 621 -12.51 2.18 -2.65
N LEU A 622 -12.38 3.37 -2.05
CA LEU A 622 -13.12 4.55 -2.49
C LEU A 622 -12.41 5.43 -3.53
N ASP A 623 -11.26 4.98 -4.02
CA ASP A 623 -10.37 5.74 -4.90
C ASP A 623 -10.06 4.96 -6.19
N ALA A 624 -10.48 5.50 -7.33
CA ALA A 624 -10.33 4.89 -8.65
C ALA A 624 -8.87 4.78 -9.14
N LEU A 625 -7.90 5.39 -8.44
CA LEU A 625 -6.47 5.26 -8.72
C LEU A 625 -5.81 4.07 -7.99
N VAL A 626 -6.49 3.50 -7.00
CA VAL A 626 -6.01 2.34 -6.23
C VAL A 626 -5.96 1.07 -7.07
N PRO A 627 -7.07 0.62 -7.71
CA PRO A 627 -7.08 -0.66 -8.40
C PRO A 627 -6.18 -0.70 -9.65
N PRO A 628 -5.66 -1.88 -10.01
CA PRO A 628 -5.04 -2.07 -11.31
C PRO A 628 -6.06 -1.95 -12.44
N LYS A 629 -5.59 -1.71 -13.67
CA LYS A 629 -6.45 -1.64 -14.87
C LYS A 629 -7.28 -2.90 -15.15
N THR A 630 -6.96 -4.01 -14.49
CA THR A 630 -7.63 -5.31 -14.60
C THR A 630 -8.87 -5.41 -13.72
N GLY A 631 -9.13 -4.42 -12.85
CA GLY A 631 -10.26 -4.40 -11.93
C GLY A 631 -10.08 -5.37 -10.76
N TYR A 632 -11.20 -5.80 -10.20
CA TYR A 632 -11.28 -6.68 -9.03
C TYR A 632 -11.74 -8.10 -9.39
N LEU A 633 -11.64 -9.02 -8.42
CA LEU A 633 -12.11 -10.40 -8.56
C LEU A 633 -13.60 -10.48 -8.95
N TRP A 634 -14.44 -9.60 -8.41
CA TRP A 634 -15.86 -9.57 -8.77
C TRP A 634 -16.09 -9.10 -10.20
N ASP A 635 -15.29 -8.17 -10.72
CA ASP A 635 -15.40 -7.75 -12.13
C ASP A 635 -15.06 -8.92 -13.05
N ALA A 636 -14.01 -9.68 -12.71
CA ALA A 636 -13.61 -10.87 -13.44
C ALA A 636 -14.69 -11.97 -13.40
N ALA A 637 -15.38 -12.14 -12.26
CA ALA A 637 -16.51 -13.05 -12.13
C ALA A 637 -17.73 -12.61 -12.96
N LEU A 638 -18.11 -11.33 -12.87
CA LEU A 638 -19.22 -10.76 -13.64
C LEU A 638 -18.96 -10.83 -15.15
N ALA A 639 -17.73 -10.54 -15.59
CA ALA A 639 -17.31 -10.66 -16.98
C ALA A 639 -17.41 -12.10 -17.52
N LYS A 640 -17.32 -13.11 -16.63
CA LYS A 640 -17.52 -14.53 -16.94
C LYS A 640 -19.00 -14.95 -16.97
N GLY A 641 -19.91 -14.04 -16.60
CA GLY A 641 -21.35 -14.30 -16.49
C GLY A 641 -21.73 -15.04 -15.20
N LEU A 642 -20.90 -14.95 -14.16
CA LEU A 642 -21.17 -15.54 -12.85
C LEU A 642 -21.96 -14.57 -11.97
N ASP A 643 -22.78 -15.13 -11.08
CA ASP A 643 -23.54 -14.34 -10.11
C ASP A 643 -22.65 -13.97 -8.90
N VAL A 644 -22.62 -12.68 -8.53
CA VAL A 644 -21.84 -12.15 -7.39
C VAL A 644 -22.76 -11.58 -6.31
N ARG A 645 -22.40 -11.77 -5.04
CA ARG A 645 -23.03 -11.13 -3.89
C ARG A 645 -21.98 -10.67 -2.87
N ILE A 646 -22.02 -9.40 -2.50
CA ILE A 646 -21.02 -8.79 -1.60
C ILE A 646 -21.67 -8.41 -0.26
N TYR A 647 -20.93 -8.60 0.82
CA TYR A 647 -21.32 -8.27 2.18
C TYR A 647 -20.20 -7.47 2.84
N GLY A 648 -20.32 -6.14 2.82
CA GLY A 648 -19.46 -5.23 3.58
C GLY A 648 -18.19 -4.77 2.86
N GLU A 649 -17.59 -5.60 2.01
CA GLU A 649 -16.40 -5.22 1.24
C GLU A 649 -16.69 -4.03 0.31
N ALA A 650 -15.80 -3.02 0.32
CA ALA A 650 -15.92 -1.78 -0.46
C ALA A 650 -17.24 -1.00 -0.24
N THR A 651 -17.82 -1.08 0.96
CA THR A 651 -19.04 -0.34 1.32
C THR A 651 -18.99 0.24 2.74
N LEU A 652 -19.68 1.36 2.96
CA LEU A 652 -19.84 2.01 4.26
C LEU A 652 -21.31 1.97 4.72
N PRO A 653 -21.58 1.74 6.01
CA PRO A 653 -22.95 1.76 6.51
C PRO A 653 -23.49 3.19 6.63
N VAL A 654 -24.75 3.37 6.25
CA VAL A 654 -25.51 4.61 6.48
C VAL A 654 -26.74 4.33 7.34
N MET A 655 -27.07 5.25 8.25
CA MET A 655 -28.24 5.14 9.12
C MET A 655 -28.71 6.52 9.59
N ALA A 656 -29.99 6.63 9.95
CA ALA A 656 -30.57 7.90 10.41
C ALA A 656 -29.96 8.38 11.73
N GLN A 657 -29.61 7.45 12.62
CA GLN A 657 -29.08 7.71 13.96
C GLN A 657 -27.57 7.46 13.98
N LYS A 658 -26.76 8.53 13.88
CA LYS A 658 -25.30 8.40 13.75
C LYS A 658 -24.57 8.13 15.08
N ASN A 659 -25.20 8.39 16.21
CA ASN A 659 -24.61 8.36 17.55
C ASN A 659 -24.86 7.07 18.33
N LEU A 660 -25.37 6.01 17.69
CA LEU A 660 -25.53 4.71 18.33
C LEU A 660 -24.17 4.15 18.74
N THR A 661 -24.11 3.65 19.98
CA THR A 661 -22.96 2.93 20.53
C THR A 661 -23.02 1.45 20.17
N TRP A 662 -21.95 0.69 20.46
CA TRP A 662 -21.94 -0.76 20.28
C TRP A 662 -23.08 -1.44 21.06
N LEU A 663 -23.32 -1.02 22.31
CA LEU A 663 -24.39 -1.61 23.15
C LEU A 663 -25.79 -1.30 22.59
N ASP A 664 -26.01 -0.11 22.04
CA ASP A 664 -27.30 0.23 21.42
C ASP A 664 -27.57 -0.69 20.21
N LEU A 665 -26.56 -0.87 19.35
CA LEU A 665 -26.65 -1.76 18.18
C LEU A 665 -26.79 -3.23 18.58
N TRP A 666 -26.08 -3.66 19.62
CA TRP A 666 -26.21 -4.99 20.21
C TRP A 666 -27.62 -5.23 20.73
N GLN A 667 -28.20 -4.27 21.45
CA GLN A 667 -29.56 -4.39 21.96
C GLN A 667 -30.59 -4.44 20.83
N LEU A 668 -30.46 -3.60 19.79
CA LEU A 668 -31.33 -3.68 18.61
C LEU A 668 -31.29 -5.08 17.98
N ARG A 669 -30.10 -5.67 17.87
CA ARG A 669 -29.93 -7.05 17.37
C ARG A 669 -30.64 -8.07 18.26
N GLU A 670 -30.47 -8.00 19.58
CA GLU A 670 -31.14 -8.90 20.54
C GLU A 670 -32.67 -8.76 20.49
N GLU A 671 -33.17 -7.57 20.17
CA GLU A 671 -34.59 -7.30 19.92
C GLU A 671 -35.06 -7.72 18.51
N HIS A 672 -34.17 -8.29 17.70
CA HIS A 672 -34.39 -8.65 16.29
C HIS A 672 -34.82 -7.47 15.41
N THR A 673 -34.25 -6.30 15.68
CA THR A 673 -34.47 -5.05 14.93
C THR A 673 -33.17 -4.50 14.36
N LEU A 674 -33.28 -3.53 13.45
CA LEU A 674 -32.14 -2.85 12.84
C LEU A 674 -32.24 -1.34 13.10
N PRO A 675 -31.10 -0.63 13.10
CA PRO A 675 -31.09 0.82 13.11
C PRO A 675 -32.00 1.41 12.04
N ALA A 676 -32.72 2.47 12.41
CA ALA A 676 -33.62 3.15 11.48
C ALA A 676 -32.83 3.67 10.26
N GLY A 677 -33.30 3.30 9.06
CA GLY A 677 -32.69 3.72 7.80
C GLY A 677 -31.33 3.08 7.52
N LEU A 678 -31.01 1.92 8.11
CA LEU A 678 -29.78 1.18 7.78
C LEU A 678 -29.71 0.88 6.28
N GLY A 679 -28.62 1.31 5.67
CA GLY A 679 -28.27 1.16 4.27
C GLY A 679 -26.76 1.00 4.08
N VAL A 680 -26.32 0.90 2.82
CA VAL A 680 -24.89 0.96 2.44
C VAL A 680 -24.65 1.99 1.35
N GLU A 681 -23.49 2.62 1.37
CA GLU A 681 -22.97 3.52 0.33
C GLU A 681 -21.53 3.15 -0.07
N GLY A 682 -21.05 3.68 -1.19
CA GLY A 682 -19.72 3.37 -1.74
C GLY A 682 -19.50 4.11 -3.06
N THR A 683 -18.29 4.04 -3.61
CA THR A 683 -17.92 4.74 -4.86
C THR A 683 -17.74 3.82 -6.07
N ILE A 684 -17.92 2.50 -5.90
CA ILE A 684 -17.85 1.51 -6.99
C ILE A 684 -19.27 1.04 -7.32
N PRO A 685 -19.92 1.58 -8.37
CA PRO A 685 -21.26 1.19 -8.80
C PRO A 685 -21.47 -0.32 -8.96
N SER A 686 -20.50 -1.04 -9.53
CA SER A 686 -20.61 -2.49 -9.71
C SER A 686 -20.74 -3.22 -8.37
N VAL A 687 -19.94 -2.84 -7.37
CA VAL A 687 -20.05 -3.36 -6.00
C VAL A 687 -21.43 -3.08 -5.42
N LEU A 688 -21.89 -1.82 -5.46
CA LEU A 688 -23.17 -1.43 -4.85
C LEU A 688 -24.37 -2.18 -5.43
N GLN A 689 -24.36 -2.47 -6.74
CA GLN A 689 -25.41 -3.24 -7.39
C GLN A 689 -25.48 -4.69 -6.86
N HIS A 690 -24.35 -5.24 -6.43
CA HIS A 690 -24.22 -6.62 -5.98
C HIS A 690 -24.14 -6.77 -4.45
N SER A 691 -24.05 -5.66 -3.71
CA SER A 691 -23.99 -5.65 -2.24
C SER A 691 -25.33 -5.96 -1.57
N ASN A 692 -25.26 -6.56 -0.38
CA ASN A 692 -26.40 -6.60 0.51
C ASN A 692 -26.68 -5.19 1.06
N PRO A 693 -27.88 -4.61 0.83
CA PRO A 693 -28.13 -3.21 1.14
C PRO A 693 -28.21 -2.90 2.63
N ARG A 694 -28.25 -3.92 3.50
CA ARG A 694 -28.34 -3.77 4.96
C ARG A 694 -27.09 -4.25 5.70
N TYR A 695 -26.15 -4.89 5.00
CA TYR A 695 -24.98 -5.46 5.65
C TYR A 695 -23.98 -4.34 5.97
N PRO A 696 -23.71 -4.04 7.25
CA PRO A 696 -22.77 -2.99 7.58
C PRO A 696 -21.36 -3.44 7.19
N GLY A 697 -20.70 -2.65 6.33
CA GLY A 697 -19.29 -2.81 6.00
C GLY A 697 -18.39 -2.44 7.18
N GLU A 698 -17.36 -1.65 6.93
CA GLU A 698 -16.37 -1.30 7.95
C GLU A 698 -16.93 -0.31 8.98
N ASP A 699 -17.43 -0.84 10.10
CA ASP A 699 -17.83 -0.09 11.30
C ASP A 699 -17.86 -1.06 12.49
N TYR A 700 -16.85 -0.94 13.34
CA TYR A 700 -16.62 -1.82 14.50
C TYR A 700 -17.66 -1.67 15.62
N ARG A 701 -18.64 -0.76 15.49
CA ARG A 701 -19.78 -0.68 16.42
C ARG A 701 -20.80 -1.79 16.16
N PHE A 702 -20.87 -2.30 14.93
CA PHE A 702 -21.71 -3.44 14.62
C PHE A 702 -21.01 -4.73 15.02
N SER A 703 -21.71 -5.64 15.69
CA SER A 703 -21.17 -6.97 15.99
C SER A 703 -21.09 -7.83 14.73
N ASP A 704 -20.09 -8.71 14.67
CA ASP A 704 -20.03 -9.73 13.64
C ASP A 704 -21.16 -10.75 13.80
N GLN A 705 -21.76 -10.86 14.99
CA GLN A 705 -23.03 -11.58 15.15
C GLN A 705 -24.17 -11.00 14.32
N LEU A 706 -24.31 -9.67 14.22
CA LEU A 706 -25.33 -9.05 13.36
C LEU A 706 -25.03 -9.32 11.89
N ARG A 707 -23.76 -9.20 11.49
CA ARG A 707 -23.31 -9.52 10.14
C ARG A 707 -23.64 -10.97 9.77
N ALA A 708 -23.38 -11.91 10.67
CA ALA A 708 -23.78 -13.30 10.52
C ALA A 708 -25.31 -13.44 10.41
N ASP A 709 -26.12 -12.76 11.22
CA ASP A 709 -27.59 -12.81 11.12
C ASP A 709 -28.09 -12.39 9.72
N LEU A 710 -27.54 -11.30 9.17
CA LEU A 710 -27.91 -10.78 7.84
C LEU A 710 -27.47 -11.72 6.71
N PHE A 711 -26.30 -12.34 6.82
CA PHE A 711 -25.87 -13.36 5.87
C PHE A 711 -26.79 -14.59 5.93
N LEU A 712 -27.13 -15.07 7.13
CA LEU A 712 -27.98 -16.24 7.33
C LEU A 712 -29.41 -16.01 6.80
N GLU A 713 -29.92 -14.78 6.88
CA GLU A 713 -31.18 -14.38 6.24
C GLU A 713 -31.12 -14.56 4.71
N ASP A 714 -30.04 -14.10 4.07
CA ASP A 714 -29.83 -14.28 2.63
C ASP A 714 -29.63 -15.77 2.28
N LEU A 715 -28.89 -16.54 3.08
CA LEU A 715 -28.72 -17.98 2.89
C LEU A 715 -30.06 -18.72 2.94
N ALA A 716 -30.94 -18.36 3.88
CA ALA A 716 -32.29 -18.93 3.95
C ALA A 716 -33.13 -18.59 2.71
N ARG A 717 -32.96 -17.38 2.14
CA ARG A 717 -33.59 -17.01 0.87
C ARG A 717 -33.02 -17.82 -0.30
N PHE A 718 -31.71 -18.02 -0.36
CA PHE A 718 -31.06 -18.84 -1.39
C PHE A 718 -31.56 -20.29 -1.34
N GLU A 719 -31.65 -20.87 -0.13
CA GLU A 719 -32.25 -22.19 0.12
C GLU A 719 -33.66 -22.30 -0.43
N ALA A 720 -34.52 -21.33 -0.11
CA ALA A 720 -35.91 -21.28 -0.56
C ALA A 720 -36.02 -21.16 -2.09
N GLN A 721 -35.08 -20.44 -2.72
CA GLN A 721 -35.02 -20.29 -4.19
C GLN A 721 -34.33 -21.46 -4.89
N GLY A 722 -33.58 -22.28 -4.15
CA GLY A 722 -32.71 -23.32 -4.72
C GLY A 722 -31.54 -22.78 -5.52
N LYS A 723 -31.17 -21.50 -5.35
CA LYS A 723 -30.10 -20.83 -6.09
C LYS A 723 -29.30 -19.92 -5.16
N MET A 724 -27.99 -20.18 -5.07
CA MET A 724 -27.01 -19.33 -4.39
C MET A 724 -26.06 -18.71 -5.44
N PRO A 725 -25.56 -17.48 -5.24
CA PRO A 725 -24.56 -16.87 -6.14
C PRO A 725 -23.29 -17.72 -6.30
N ASN A 726 -22.56 -17.55 -7.39
CA ASN A 726 -21.32 -18.28 -7.62
C ASN A 726 -20.18 -17.77 -6.74
N LEU A 727 -20.10 -16.46 -6.54
CA LEU A 727 -19.10 -15.81 -5.70
C LEU A 727 -19.81 -14.97 -4.62
N LEU A 728 -19.52 -15.28 -3.35
CA LEU A 728 -19.96 -14.50 -2.20
C LEU A 728 -18.71 -13.94 -1.50
N ILE A 729 -18.64 -12.63 -1.28
CA ILE A 729 -17.53 -11.98 -0.57
C ILE A 729 -18.08 -11.35 0.71
N LEU A 730 -17.49 -11.67 1.86
CA LEU A 730 -17.95 -11.24 3.17
C LEU A 730 -16.80 -10.61 3.97
N ALA A 731 -17.05 -9.44 4.56
CA ALA A 731 -16.17 -8.84 5.55
C ALA A 731 -16.63 -9.18 6.98
N LEU A 732 -15.72 -9.63 7.84
CA LEU A 732 -15.93 -9.82 9.29
C LEU A 732 -14.82 -9.07 10.06
N PRO A 733 -14.95 -7.76 10.29
CA PRO A 733 -13.83 -6.91 10.69
C PRO A 733 -13.63 -6.77 12.22
N ASN A 734 -14.50 -7.34 13.08
CA ASN A 734 -14.41 -7.03 14.52
C ASN A 734 -13.20 -7.67 15.20
N ASP A 735 -12.54 -8.63 14.57
CA ASP A 735 -11.26 -9.10 15.05
C ASP A 735 -10.16 -8.06 14.97
N HIS A 736 -10.29 -6.93 14.26
CA HIS A 736 -9.41 -5.76 14.41
C HIS A 736 -9.31 -5.29 15.89
N THR A 737 -10.42 -5.41 16.63
CA THR A 737 -10.63 -4.85 17.98
C THR A 737 -10.57 -3.33 18.05
N ALA A 738 -11.06 -2.76 19.16
CA ALA A 738 -10.94 -1.35 19.49
C ALA A 738 -9.86 -1.07 20.57
N GLY A 739 -8.98 -2.04 20.85
CA GLY A 739 -8.06 -1.98 21.98
C GLY A 739 -8.80 -1.74 23.30
N MET A 740 -8.33 -0.78 24.09
CA MET A 740 -8.93 -0.40 25.38
C MET A 740 -9.89 0.79 25.29
N LYS A 741 -10.37 1.13 24.08
CA LYS A 741 -11.21 2.32 23.85
C LYS A 741 -12.58 2.19 24.54
N PRO A 742 -13.06 3.23 25.24
CA PRO A 742 -14.38 3.22 25.86
C PRO A 742 -15.51 3.03 24.85
N TYR A 743 -16.65 2.52 25.32
CA TYR A 743 -17.87 2.26 24.52
C TYR A 743 -17.73 1.14 23.47
N PHE A 744 -16.59 0.45 23.42
CA PHE A 744 -16.39 -0.78 22.67
C PHE A 744 -16.17 -1.97 23.62
N PRO A 745 -16.47 -3.20 23.17
CA PRO A 745 -16.10 -4.41 23.90
C PRO A 745 -14.58 -4.50 24.11
N GLN A 746 -14.16 -5.27 25.11
CA GLN A 746 -12.75 -5.60 25.34
C GLN A 746 -12.21 -6.42 24.16
N PRO A 747 -10.89 -6.38 23.87
CA PRO A 747 -10.30 -7.09 22.73
C PRO A 747 -10.67 -8.57 22.64
N GLN A 748 -10.60 -9.30 23.75
CA GLN A 748 -11.00 -10.71 23.82
C GLN A 748 -12.50 -10.95 23.50
N ALA A 749 -13.37 -9.98 23.81
CA ALA A 749 -14.80 -10.07 23.51
C ALA A 749 -15.09 -9.82 22.02
N MET A 750 -14.38 -8.87 21.40
CA MET A 750 -14.48 -8.63 19.96
C MET A 750 -13.91 -9.81 19.15
N MET A 751 -12.81 -10.42 19.60
CA MET A 751 -12.28 -11.63 18.97
C MET A 751 -13.23 -12.83 19.13
N ALA A 752 -13.86 -12.99 20.30
CA ALA A 752 -14.87 -14.04 20.52
C ALA A 752 -16.14 -13.81 19.67
N ASP A 753 -16.54 -12.55 19.44
CA ASP A 753 -17.63 -12.19 18.54
C ASP A 753 -17.31 -12.61 17.10
N ASN A 754 -16.13 -12.24 16.61
CA ASN A 754 -15.67 -12.63 15.28
C ASN A 754 -15.56 -14.17 15.12
N ASP A 755 -14.97 -14.87 16.09
CA ASP A 755 -14.86 -16.35 16.12
C ASP A 755 -16.23 -17.04 16.05
N LEU A 756 -17.18 -16.58 16.88
CA LEU A 756 -18.52 -17.14 16.89
C LEU A 756 -19.25 -16.87 15.57
N ALA A 757 -19.12 -15.66 15.00
CA ALA A 757 -19.74 -15.31 13.73
C ALA A 757 -19.22 -16.19 12.58
N LEU A 758 -17.90 -16.37 12.48
CA LEU A 758 -17.27 -17.26 11.51
C LEU A 758 -17.81 -18.70 11.67
N GLY A 759 -17.81 -19.22 12.91
CA GLY A 759 -18.32 -20.56 13.20
C GLY A 759 -19.80 -20.74 12.82
N ARG A 760 -20.64 -19.72 13.03
CA ARG A 760 -22.07 -19.74 12.67
C ARG A 760 -22.28 -19.77 11.16
N ILE A 761 -21.52 -18.96 10.42
CA ILE A 761 -21.57 -18.91 8.96
C ILE A 761 -21.15 -20.28 8.38
N VAL A 762 -20.03 -20.84 8.86
CA VAL A 762 -19.53 -22.14 8.39
C VAL A 762 -20.51 -23.27 8.75
N GLU A 763 -21.05 -23.29 9.98
CA GLU A 763 -22.05 -24.29 10.38
C GLU A 763 -23.28 -24.23 9.48
N ALA A 764 -23.84 -23.04 9.24
CA ALA A 764 -25.03 -22.90 8.41
C ALA A 764 -24.80 -23.30 6.96
N LEU A 765 -23.69 -22.87 6.35
CA LEU A 765 -23.31 -23.29 5.01
C LEU A 765 -23.13 -24.81 4.93
N SER A 766 -22.50 -25.43 5.93
CA SER A 766 -22.27 -26.88 5.97
C SER A 766 -23.53 -27.72 6.20
N ARG A 767 -24.62 -27.10 6.66
CA ARG A 767 -25.95 -27.71 6.81
C ARG A 767 -26.88 -27.41 5.62
N SER A 768 -26.49 -26.47 4.77
CA SER A 768 -27.25 -26.05 3.60
C SER A 768 -27.25 -27.15 2.52
N ARG A 769 -28.25 -27.13 1.63
CA ARG A 769 -28.29 -27.95 0.41
C ARG A 769 -27.14 -27.67 -0.54
N PHE A 770 -26.50 -26.50 -0.41
CA PHE A 770 -25.38 -26.09 -1.24
C PHE A 770 -24.05 -26.67 -0.75
N TRP A 771 -23.97 -27.20 0.48
CA TRP A 771 -22.72 -27.71 1.07
C TRP A 771 -21.89 -28.64 0.15
N PRO A 772 -22.48 -29.61 -0.57
CA PRO A 772 -21.71 -30.48 -1.46
C PRO A 772 -20.95 -29.76 -2.58
N GLU A 773 -21.40 -28.55 -2.95
CA GLU A 773 -20.91 -27.74 -4.08
C GLU A 773 -20.30 -26.40 -3.61
N THR A 774 -19.97 -26.25 -2.32
CA THR A 774 -19.41 -25.00 -1.75
C THR A 774 -17.98 -25.18 -1.25
N ALA A 775 -17.11 -24.23 -1.61
CA ALA A 775 -15.81 -24.03 -0.99
C ALA A 775 -15.78 -22.66 -0.29
N ILE A 776 -15.33 -22.63 0.96
CA ILE A 776 -15.19 -21.43 1.77
C ILE A 776 -13.70 -21.15 1.96
N PHE A 777 -13.28 -19.92 1.69
CA PHE A 777 -11.93 -19.42 1.88
C PHE A 777 -11.96 -18.27 2.87
N VAL A 778 -11.05 -18.28 3.83
CA VAL A 778 -10.98 -17.25 4.87
C VAL A 778 -9.54 -16.75 4.96
N THR A 779 -9.37 -15.44 5.00
CA THR A 779 -8.08 -14.77 5.15
C THR A 779 -8.23 -13.52 6.01
N GLU A 780 -7.17 -13.14 6.71
CA GLU A 780 -7.00 -11.74 7.10
C GLU A 780 -6.62 -10.92 5.85
N ASP A 781 -6.92 -9.63 5.84
CA ASP A 781 -6.45 -8.69 4.82
C ASP A 781 -4.93 -8.46 4.93
N ASP A 782 -4.39 -8.32 6.15
CA ASP A 782 -2.97 -8.20 6.47
C ASP A 782 -2.58 -8.76 7.86
N ALA A 783 -1.31 -8.58 8.26
CA ALA A 783 -0.71 -9.05 9.51
C ALA A 783 -0.11 -7.92 10.38
N GLN A 784 -0.61 -6.69 10.24
CA GLN A 784 -0.21 -5.46 10.95
C GLN A 784 -0.22 -5.63 12.47
N ASP A 785 -1.24 -6.31 12.97
CA ASP A 785 -1.46 -6.50 14.40
C ASP A 785 -0.79 -7.77 14.95
N GLY A 786 0.06 -7.53 15.93
CA GLY A 786 0.73 -8.55 16.72
C GLY A 786 2.14 -8.85 16.26
N TRP A 787 2.57 -10.04 16.65
CA TRP A 787 3.93 -10.51 16.51
C TRP A 787 3.89 -11.96 16.08
N ASP A 788 4.78 -12.31 15.17
CA ASP A 788 5.00 -13.69 14.77
C ASP A 788 6.49 -14.02 14.85
N HIS A 789 6.81 -15.24 15.28
CA HIS A 789 8.20 -15.65 15.48
C HIS A 789 8.91 -16.05 14.19
N LEU A 790 8.20 -16.35 13.10
CA LEU A 790 8.78 -16.72 11.81
C LEU A 790 8.82 -15.56 10.82
N SER A 791 7.74 -14.77 10.74
CA SER A 791 7.63 -13.73 9.72
C SER A 791 6.55 -12.71 10.05
N PRO A 792 6.80 -11.42 9.80
CA PRO A 792 5.81 -10.37 10.04
C PRO A 792 4.58 -10.47 9.11
N PHE A 793 4.63 -11.34 8.11
CA PHE A 793 3.58 -11.52 7.11
C PHE A 793 2.76 -12.78 7.35
N ARG A 794 3.09 -13.60 8.35
CA ARG A 794 2.43 -14.89 8.57
C ARG A 794 1.12 -14.68 9.33
N SER A 795 0.04 -15.24 8.81
CA SER A 795 -1.33 -14.96 9.27
C SER A 795 -2.23 -16.20 9.17
N LEU A 796 -3.52 -16.02 9.43
CA LEU A 796 -4.54 -17.06 9.39
C LEU A 796 -5.10 -17.23 7.99
N GLY A 797 -5.17 -18.49 7.55
CA GLY A 797 -5.82 -18.88 6.30
C GLY A 797 -6.60 -20.17 6.49
N TYR A 798 -7.80 -20.25 5.93
CA TYR A 798 -8.64 -21.45 6.00
C TYR A 798 -9.22 -21.82 4.64
N VAL A 799 -9.22 -23.11 4.34
CA VAL A 799 -9.90 -23.71 3.17
C VAL A 799 -10.88 -24.77 3.66
N ILE A 800 -12.16 -24.48 3.56
CA ILE A 800 -13.23 -25.23 4.24
C ILE A 800 -14.25 -25.70 3.19
N SER A 801 -14.38 -27.02 3.04
CA SER A 801 -15.30 -27.67 2.09
C SER A 801 -15.48 -29.14 2.47
N PRO A 802 -16.46 -29.86 1.90
CA PRO A 802 -16.53 -31.31 2.06
C PRO A 802 -15.25 -32.03 1.63
N TYR A 803 -14.48 -31.45 0.70
CA TYR A 803 -13.27 -32.06 0.15
C TYR A 803 -12.00 -31.63 0.88
N SER A 804 -12.03 -30.65 1.78
CA SER A 804 -10.83 -30.13 2.46
C SER A 804 -10.75 -30.51 3.95
N ARG A 805 -11.60 -31.43 4.42
CA ARG A 805 -11.59 -31.95 5.80
C ARG A 805 -10.45 -32.95 6.02
N LEU A 806 -9.20 -32.46 6.01
CA LEU A 806 -7.98 -33.28 5.96
C LEU A 806 -7.46 -33.71 7.33
N GLY A 807 -7.74 -32.95 8.39
CA GLY A 807 -7.25 -33.22 9.75
C GLY A 807 -5.73 -33.23 9.89
N ARG A 808 -5.00 -32.43 9.08
CA ARG A 808 -3.53 -32.42 9.05
C ARG A 808 -2.96 -31.01 9.04
N VAL A 809 -1.67 -30.91 9.33
CA VAL A 809 -0.88 -29.68 9.16
C VAL A 809 -0.33 -29.62 7.74
N GLU A 810 -0.37 -28.43 7.15
CA GLU A 810 0.12 -28.15 5.81
C GLU A 810 1.25 -27.13 5.87
N HIS A 811 2.47 -27.61 5.63
CA HIS A 811 3.72 -26.84 5.75
C HIS A 811 4.13 -26.14 4.45
N HIS A 812 3.36 -26.32 3.39
CA HIS A 812 3.59 -25.59 2.16
C HIS A 812 3.44 -24.09 2.40
N PHE A 813 4.42 -23.32 1.91
CA PHE A 813 4.24 -21.87 1.80
C PHE A 813 3.07 -21.59 0.86
N TYR A 814 2.05 -20.95 1.40
CA TYR A 814 0.97 -20.36 0.64
C TYR A 814 0.90 -18.87 0.94
N SER A 815 0.44 -18.09 -0.03
CA SER A 815 0.07 -16.71 0.21
C SER A 815 -1.39 -16.42 -0.13
N GLN A 816 -1.87 -15.24 0.24
CA GLN A 816 -3.17 -14.71 -0.19
C GLN A 816 -3.37 -14.82 -1.72
N LEU A 817 -2.28 -14.74 -2.50
CA LEU A 817 -2.30 -14.91 -3.96
C LEU A 817 -2.65 -16.35 -4.37
N ASP A 818 -2.15 -17.37 -3.66
CA ASP A 818 -2.48 -18.77 -3.93
C ASP A 818 -3.95 -19.06 -3.62
N LEU A 819 -4.49 -18.42 -2.58
CA LEU A 819 -5.91 -18.50 -2.20
C LEU A 819 -6.79 -17.88 -3.30
N LEU A 820 -6.49 -16.66 -3.74
CA LEU A 820 -7.17 -16.02 -4.87
C LEU A 820 -7.11 -16.86 -6.13
N ARG A 821 -5.91 -17.34 -6.48
CA ARG A 821 -5.70 -18.18 -7.66
C ARG A 821 -6.50 -19.48 -7.61
N THR A 822 -6.72 -20.03 -6.42
CA THR A 822 -7.55 -21.23 -6.22
C THR A 822 -9.03 -20.94 -6.49
N MET A 823 -9.55 -19.81 -5.99
CA MET A 823 -10.93 -19.37 -6.24
C MET A 823 -11.18 -19.14 -7.73
N GLU A 824 -10.24 -18.47 -8.41
CA GLU A 824 -10.30 -18.28 -9.86
C GLU A 824 -10.36 -19.61 -10.62
N GLN A 825 -9.51 -20.56 -10.26
CA GLN A 825 -9.44 -21.87 -10.91
C GLN A 825 -10.75 -22.65 -10.73
N ILE A 826 -11.39 -22.57 -9.55
CA ILE A 826 -12.70 -23.17 -9.28
C ILE A 826 -13.78 -22.54 -10.16
N LEU A 827 -13.80 -21.22 -10.26
CA LEU A 827 -14.83 -20.45 -10.97
C LEU A 827 -14.59 -20.37 -12.49
N GLY A 828 -13.44 -20.86 -12.97
CA GLY A 828 -13.06 -20.74 -14.38
C GLY A 828 -12.73 -19.30 -14.79
N ILE A 829 -12.29 -18.48 -13.84
CA ILE A 829 -11.81 -17.10 -14.03
C ILE A 829 -10.31 -17.16 -14.35
N ALA A 830 -9.88 -16.39 -15.36
CA ALA A 830 -8.46 -16.28 -15.66
C ALA A 830 -7.77 -15.37 -14.64
N PRO A 831 -6.49 -15.62 -14.29
CA PRO A 831 -5.71 -14.72 -13.43
C PRO A 831 -5.81 -13.27 -13.89
N MET A 832 -6.00 -12.35 -12.95
CA MET A 832 -6.20 -10.94 -13.26
C MET A 832 -4.92 -10.27 -13.71
N ASN A 833 -3.76 -10.64 -13.14
CA ASN A 833 -2.48 -9.96 -13.38
C ASN A 833 -1.27 -10.93 -13.25
N LEU A 834 -0.06 -10.41 -13.17
CA LEU A 834 1.18 -11.20 -13.10
C LEU A 834 1.30 -11.97 -11.77
N MET A 835 0.78 -11.42 -10.68
CA MET A 835 0.95 -11.94 -9.32
C MET A 835 0.14 -13.21 -9.08
N ASP A 836 -1.14 -13.20 -9.39
CA ASP A 836 -2.00 -14.39 -9.34
C ASP A 836 -1.70 -15.36 -10.50
N LEU A 837 -1.24 -14.87 -11.66
CA LEU A 837 -0.75 -15.75 -12.73
C LEU A 837 0.46 -16.58 -12.28
N ALA A 838 1.34 -16.03 -11.45
CA ALA A 838 2.49 -16.74 -10.88
C ALA A 838 2.12 -17.65 -9.71
N ALA A 839 1.00 -17.36 -9.03
CA ALA A 839 0.52 -18.14 -7.91
C ALA A 839 0.05 -19.53 -8.36
N ARG A 840 -0.05 -20.46 -7.40
CA ARG A 840 -0.49 -21.84 -7.64
C ARG A 840 -1.86 -22.09 -7.01
N PRO A 841 -2.75 -22.81 -7.70
CA PRO A 841 -3.92 -23.37 -7.03
C PRO A 841 -3.51 -24.31 -5.89
N MET A 842 -4.17 -24.22 -4.74
CA MET A 842 -3.90 -24.99 -3.52
C MET A 842 -4.52 -26.40 -3.59
N ALA A 843 -4.24 -27.14 -4.67
CA ALA A 843 -4.90 -28.42 -4.95
C ALA A 843 -4.64 -29.48 -3.87
N GLU A 844 -3.52 -29.40 -3.16
CA GLU A 844 -3.14 -30.33 -2.08
C GLU A 844 -4.07 -30.25 -0.85
N LEU A 845 -4.87 -29.18 -0.75
CA LEU A 845 -5.87 -28.96 0.29
C LEU A 845 -7.21 -29.63 0.01
N PHE A 846 -7.33 -30.40 -1.08
CA PHE A 846 -8.56 -31.09 -1.46
C PHE A 846 -8.32 -32.58 -1.69
N ALA A 847 -9.14 -33.42 -1.04
CA ALA A 847 -9.24 -34.84 -1.30
C ALA A 847 -10.16 -35.13 -2.49
N ASP A 848 -10.08 -36.34 -3.06
CA ASP A 848 -10.97 -36.76 -4.16
C ASP A 848 -12.39 -37.14 -3.69
N ARG A 849 -12.59 -37.39 -2.38
CA ARG A 849 -13.86 -37.82 -1.81
C ARG A 849 -14.41 -36.79 -0.82
N ALA A 850 -15.66 -36.40 -1.01
CA ALA A 850 -16.37 -35.52 -0.09
C ALA A 850 -16.67 -36.18 1.26
N ASP A 851 -16.48 -35.42 2.32
CA ASP A 851 -17.04 -35.62 3.65
C ASP A 851 -18.14 -34.60 3.92
N LEU A 852 -19.39 -35.06 3.78
CA LEU A 852 -20.57 -34.21 3.92
C LEU A 852 -20.99 -33.94 5.38
N ARG A 853 -20.20 -34.38 6.37
CA ARG A 853 -20.52 -34.09 7.78
C ARG A 853 -20.53 -32.57 7.99
N PRO A 854 -21.65 -32.01 8.51
CA PRO A 854 -21.70 -30.58 8.82
C PRO A 854 -20.63 -30.20 9.85
N TYR A 855 -20.07 -29.00 9.72
CA TYR A 855 -19.31 -28.40 10.79
C TYR A 855 -20.25 -28.15 11.98
N ARG A 856 -19.75 -28.42 13.18
CA ARG A 856 -20.49 -28.16 14.41
C ARG A 856 -19.90 -26.93 15.05
N LEU A 857 -20.73 -25.91 15.28
CA LEU A 857 -20.31 -24.69 15.95
C LEU A 857 -19.76 -24.99 17.37
N ARG A 858 -18.75 -24.22 17.78
CA ARG A 858 -18.31 -24.15 19.18
C ARG A 858 -18.86 -22.85 19.79
N PRO A 859 -19.52 -22.90 20.95
CA PRO A 859 -20.07 -21.69 21.57
C PRO A 859 -18.93 -20.77 22.04
N ALA A 860 -19.21 -19.47 22.09
CA ALA A 860 -18.35 -18.53 22.78
C ALA A 860 -18.22 -18.92 24.26
N THR A 861 -17.02 -18.77 24.78
CA THR A 861 -16.62 -19.12 26.16
C THR A 861 -16.70 -17.93 27.11
N LEU A 862 -16.89 -16.72 26.58
CA LEU A 862 -16.94 -15.46 27.30
C LEU A 862 -18.06 -14.56 26.76
N PRO A 863 -18.63 -13.66 27.58
CA PRO A 863 -19.68 -12.74 27.14
C PRO A 863 -19.15 -11.74 26.10
N LEU A 864 -19.84 -11.63 24.96
CA LEU A 864 -19.43 -10.79 23.83
C LEU A 864 -19.62 -9.29 24.10
N ASP A 865 -20.47 -8.94 25.06
CA ASP A 865 -20.79 -7.60 25.52
C ASP A 865 -19.93 -7.18 26.73
N THR A 866 -18.80 -7.85 26.97
CA THR A 866 -17.85 -7.46 28.01
C THR A 866 -17.17 -6.14 27.60
N MET A 867 -17.70 -5.01 28.08
CA MET A 867 -17.27 -3.67 27.66
C MET A 867 -15.95 -3.20 28.29
N ASN A 868 -15.21 -2.38 27.55
CA ASN A 868 -14.24 -1.47 28.16
C ASN A 868 -14.99 -0.46 29.07
N PRO A 869 -14.39 -0.04 30.20
CA PRO A 869 -15.02 0.91 31.12
C PRO A 869 -15.41 2.24 30.43
N ALA A 870 -16.51 2.87 30.86
CA ALA A 870 -17.02 4.12 30.28
C ALA A 870 -16.46 5.41 30.93
N ALA A 871 -15.79 5.31 32.08
CA ALA A 871 -15.29 6.45 32.85
C ALA A 871 -13.79 6.31 33.15
N PRO A 872 -13.08 7.41 33.52
CA PRO A 872 -11.72 7.32 34.03
C PRO A 872 -11.66 6.43 35.28
N LEU A 873 -10.64 5.57 35.35
CA LEU A 873 -10.46 4.58 36.43
C LEU A 873 -10.15 5.29 37.76
N ALA A 874 -11.16 5.51 38.60
CA ALA A 874 -11.02 6.22 39.87
C ALA A 874 -10.44 5.36 41.01
N THR A 875 -10.33 4.03 40.85
CA THR A 875 -9.86 3.13 41.92
C THR A 875 -8.98 1.99 41.37
N GLN A 876 -8.05 1.48 42.19
CA GLN A 876 -7.18 0.32 41.86
C GLN A 876 -7.94 -0.99 41.62
N ARG A 877 -9.23 -1.06 41.97
CA ARG A 877 -10.08 -2.26 41.83
C ARG A 877 -10.87 -2.32 40.52
N ALA A 878 -10.78 -1.29 39.68
CA ALA A 878 -11.40 -1.28 38.36
C ALA A 878 -10.55 -2.06 37.33
N PRO A 879 -11.14 -2.56 36.21
CA PRO A 879 -10.36 -3.11 35.10
C PRO A 879 -9.25 -2.13 34.72
N TYR A 880 -8.03 -2.63 34.51
CA TYR A 880 -6.85 -1.81 34.18
C TYR A 880 -6.37 -0.87 35.30
N GLY A 881 -6.70 -1.16 36.56
CA GLY A 881 -6.42 -0.29 37.72
C GLY A 881 -4.94 -0.17 38.14
N ASP A 882 -4.05 -1.04 37.64
CA ASP A 882 -2.60 -0.92 37.89
C ASP A 882 -1.97 0.25 37.09
N PRO A 883 -0.71 0.66 37.37
CA PRO A 883 -0.09 1.79 36.69
C PRO A 883 -0.01 1.67 35.16
N LEU A 884 0.35 0.49 34.65
CA LEU A 884 0.49 0.26 33.20
C LEU A 884 -0.88 0.29 32.53
N GLY A 885 -1.87 -0.36 33.14
CA GLY A 885 -3.25 -0.33 32.65
C GLY A 885 -3.83 1.09 32.59
N ARG A 886 -3.62 1.89 33.64
CA ARG A 886 -4.05 3.30 33.66
C ARG A 886 -3.35 4.15 32.61
N GLU A 887 -2.07 3.89 32.33
CA GLU A 887 -1.35 4.56 31.26
C GLU A 887 -1.94 4.23 29.90
N LEU A 888 -2.07 2.93 29.57
CA LEU A 888 -2.59 2.47 28.29
C LEU A 888 -4.03 2.92 28.06
N TYR A 889 -4.89 2.78 29.08
CA TYR A 889 -6.26 3.28 29.02
C TYR A 889 -6.32 4.81 28.88
N GLY A 890 -5.41 5.53 29.57
CA GLY A 890 -5.27 6.98 29.43
C GLY A 890 -4.86 7.42 28.01
N LYS A 891 -4.13 6.58 27.28
CA LYS A 891 -3.83 6.77 25.85
C LYS A 891 -5.02 6.39 24.97
N ALA A 892 -5.72 5.28 25.28
CA ALA A 892 -6.94 4.86 24.58
C ALA A 892 -8.01 5.96 24.58
N LEU A 893 -8.17 6.69 25.68
CA LEU A 893 -9.07 7.85 25.78
C LEU A 893 -8.72 9.00 24.83
N LYS A 894 -7.47 9.06 24.37
CA LYS A 894 -6.93 10.12 23.49
C LYS A 894 -6.73 9.66 22.05
N MET A 895 -6.93 8.36 21.77
CA MET A 895 -6.96 7.85 20.41
C MET A 895 -8.02 8.59 19.60
N ALA A 896 -7.81 8.66 18.29
CA ALA A 896 -8.75 9.33 17.41
C ALA A 896 -10.15 8.69 17.47
N ALA A 897 -11.14 9.39 16.89
CA ALA A 897 -12.51 8.88 16.82
C ALA A 897 -12.62 7.53 16.08
N ARG A 898 -11.71 7.25 15.13
CA ARG A 898 -11.61 5.97 14.41
C ARG A 898 -10.70 4.98 15.15
N ILE A 899 -10.93 3.69 14.90
CA ILE A 899 -10.20 2.57 15.52
C ILE A 899 -8.94 2.25 14.70
N ASP A 900 -9.07 2.28 13.38
CA ASP A 900 -7.97 2.19 12.44
C ASP A 900 -7.22 3.55 12.41
N ASP A 901 -6.08 3.60 13.10
CA ASP A 901 -5.17 4.74 13.17
C ASP A 901 -3.76 4.21 12.96
N PRO A 902 -3.22 4.23 11.73
CA PRO A 902 -1.99 3.53 11.38
C PRO A 902 -0.78 4.00 12.23
N ASP A 903 -0.81 5.20 12.81
CA ASP A 903 0.27 5.69 13.67
C ASP A 903 0.29 5.07 15.07
N GLN A 904 -0.73 4.27 15.40
CA GLN A 904 -0.95 3.74 16.73
C GLN A 904 -0.97 2.21 16.77
N ASP A 905 -0.51 1.51 15.74
CA ASP A 905 -0.47 0.04 15.69
C ASP A 905 0.29 -0.56 16.87
N GLU A 906 1.48 -0.04 17.17
CA GLU A 906 2.27 -0.49 18.31
C GLU A 906 1.58 -0.18 19.65
N LEU A 907 0.81 0.91 19.73
CA LEU A 907 -0.03 1.18 20.90
C LEU A 907 -1.21 0.21 20.96
N MET A 908 -1.87 -0.06 19.83
CA MET A 908 -2.96 -1.02 19.67
C MET A 908 -2.52 -2.41 20.14
N ASN A 909 -1.40 -2.89 19.63
CA ASN A 909 -0.79 -4.16 20.01
C ASN A 909 -0.48 -4.24 21.51
N ARG A 910 -0.01 -3.16 22.14
CA ARG A 910 0.19 -3.11 23.60
C ARG A 910 -1.11 -3.15 24.38
N MET A 911 -2.13 -2.42 23.93
CA MET A 911 -3.45 -2.43 24.54
C MET A 911 -4.09 -3.82 24.47
N ILE A 912 -4.01 -4.46 23.30
CA ILE A 912 -4.49 -5.84 23.07
C ILE A 912 -3.74 -6.80 23.99
N TRP A 913 -2.40 -6.77 23.98
CA TRP A 913 -1.58 -7.62 24.83
C TRP A 913 -1.93 -7.46 26.30
N TYR A 914 -2.02 -6.21 26.79
CA TYR A 914 -2.34 -5.94 28.18
C TYR A 914 -3.77 -6.33 28.54
N ALA A 915 -4.75 -6.10 27.67
CA ALA A 915 -6.14 -6.44 27.94
C ALA A 915 -6.34 -7.95 28.12
N VAL A 916 -5.55 -8.78 27.42
CA VAL A 916 -5.66 -10.25 27.49
C VAL A 916 -4.66 -10.88 28.46
N LYS A 917 -3.40 -10.42 28.49
CA LYS A 917 -2.31 -10.99 29.30
C LYS A 917 -1.96 -10.19 30.56
N GLY A 918 -2.64 -9.06 30.80
CA GLY A 918 -2.34 -8.18 31.93
C GLY A 918 -0.94 -7.57 31.82
N PRO A 919 -0.23 -7.35 32.96
CA PRO A 919 1.09 -6.72 32.98
C PRO A 919 2.24 -7.66 32.53
N ALA A 920 1.94 -8.74 31.81
CA ALA A 920 2.94 -9.61 31.26
C ALA A 920 3.89 -8.82 30.32
N PRO A 921 5.19 -9.12 30.28
CA PRO A 921 6.12 -8.41 29.43
C PRO A 921 5.70 -8.44 27.96
N TYR A 922 5.66 -7.27 27.33
CA TYR A 922 5.31 -7.13 25.92
C TYR A 922 6.47 -7.57 25.01
N PRO A 923 6.21 -8.35 23.94
CA PRO A 923 7.25 -8.90 23.04
C PRO A 923 8.01 -7.88 22.15
N GLY A 924 7.66 -6.60 22.20
CA GLY A 924 8.30 -5.51 21.45
C GLY A 924 9.30 -4.66 22.26
N PRO A 925 9.63 -3.42 21.81
CA PRO A 925 10.64 -2.58 22.45
C PRO A 925 10.26 -2.24 23.89
N VAL A 926 11.22 -2.12 24.81
CA VAL A 926 10.94 -1.60 26.15
C VAL A 926 10.68 -0.10 26.03
N GLN A 927 9.60 0.39 26.62
CA GLN A 927 9.31 1.83 26.66
C GLN A 927 10.50 2.57 27.31
N GLY A 928 11.16 3.43 26.54
CA GLY A 928 12.35 4.17 26.96
C GLY A 928 13.31 4.54 25.83
N THR A 929 13.25 3.87 24.67
CA THR A 929 14.12 4.16 23.50
C THR A 929 13.45 4.95 22.38
N VAL A 930 12.12 5.10 22.38
CA VAL A 930 11.45 6.14 21.58
C VAL A 930 11.19 7.29 22.53
N THR A 931 12.15 8.20 22.60
CA THR A 931 12.05 9.40 23.42
C THR A 931 10.85 10.23 22.94
N LYS A 932 10.06 10.70 23.92
CA LYS A 932 9.35 11.96 23.77
C LYS A 932 10.41 13.01 23.52
N ASP A 933 10.64 13.39 22.28
CA ASP A 933 11.19 14.69 21.90
C ASP A 933 10.62 15.05 20.53
#